data_AF-A0A920YS42-F1
#
_entry.id   AF-A0A920YS42-F1
#
_cell.length_a   1.000
_cell.length_b   1.000
_cell.length_c   1.000
_cell.angle_alpha   90.00
_cell.angle_beta   90.00
_cell.angle_gamma   90.00
#
_symmetry.space_group_name_H-M   'P 1'
#
loop_
_entity.id
_entity.type
_entity.pdbx_description
1 polymer ?
#
loop_
_entity_poly.entity_id
_entity_poly.type
_entity_poly.pdbx_seq_one_letter_code
_entity_poly.pdbx_strand_id
1 'polypeptide(L)'
;MKANKEFNPISIFDFEDEHIKFNHKEISIKDSVFLCYHLVQKGDLKLAARLIDSITRSIQNSSSTYMEEILWLWISGEYFNKANNVEIPEKTKNLMLKVINNVELYWQKPAVNWIGETQEGIFLTNLAVAYGALQSVNNFLKNDTAQQCMLKIKDFMFKKFLKEGKVLSKLGSEEIMGDICLISVPFGLMDAGNQILVETIKVVERELVSKGVRLSKNDTYYGGCIRNDLTCLLSWYYSERGDIARAKWLLEQVEAVWNRDGKLFELDLRSYKEELYFSYWSEMQDNKCLEKPFTYIAYAIAQQNIKLKEQQGVDAGTDIQIIHNPLGTENKYIFSVIERFPRQPEEGENVILKAVTQPFDEEQVVNAIYTVNGITQQKSRMRIKTSSEGEKYWETEIGSFNYCDRITYYFEVSDRQRTIKSNEYGFTVRKWHTLSKVTGIVEGENELSVYFENIDNNQHIPCLKIKQVNDNTLKWSFCFEDQISVKNILNHLNQSTNALNIDNTLDIDFGNNKLNFNNNKISFSINDLNNNTILKSYRKNKRPGFIDILTDGSSQAFKVRFNLNMASDERIFGLGERYSHIQYRGLEVDNYVYNQYRDQGLRTYMPVPFLLSSKGYGIYLDTPLYARYRFGTRLSDLMELEVDLSSKNQTLDMYLYTGNPKEVLGSYTDTIGKAKLPPKWVFGPWISSNNWDKQEEVMKQIALGKKYEIPSTVIVLEQWSDEATFYIFNDAQYEVKDGNSYFELEDFTFPAWGRWPDPKKMVKDIHDEGLKILLWQAPVMKYMDGIAHAQRDEDEKVMLKNGFCVKHKDGEPYRIPSFEWFKRSLVPDFTNPAAKEWWLNKRKYLLEDLKIDGFKTDGGECIYGSDLLFHDGSTGSEMRNLYPNLYVGSYQEFIKKYKGEDGITFSRAGYTGAQKIPLHWAGDERSTYKAFAASVKAGLSCSMSGIPFWGWDLGGFNGDIPTAELYVRSAQMAAFCPIMQYHAETKGQFNQDRTPWNIAERTGDERVIQIYKKYADLRMNLLPYIYMQAVNTCKTGIPMMRLMHLEYPEDPSCIDLWQQYLFGDSLLVAPVIEEGSTVKDVYLPEGKWLNLFSGEIFEGPLDTRVKANLDEIPVFVKENSVIPLNLGSNFSLFEYVSNKLDTYNNLCFMLFVTSIADCNYIDDLGNKVSINVQRKDENILAEIESNYSPITLIFRGINEKISIQSDKKNIIKVNSVKEIISDSYTLDNNSLIIKLDCEKSKQYININFL
;
A
#
# COMPACT_ATOMS: atom_id res chain seq x y z
N MET A 1 28.53 50.06 24.53
CA MET A 1 27.09 50.18 24.89
C MET A 1 26.45 51.29 24.04
N LYS A 2 25.85 50.94 22.91
CA LYS A 2 24.73 51.69 22.34
C LYS A 2 23.50 50.86 22.66
N ALA A 3 22.50 51.46 23.30
CA ALA A 3 21.29 50.75 23.74
C ALA A 3 20.61 50.05 22.56
N ASN A 4 20.25 48.76 22.73
CA ASN A 4 19.30 48.04 21.88
C ASN A 4 17.97 48.80 21.90
N LYS A 5 17.76 49.71 20.95
CA LYS A 5 16.41 50.12 20.58
C LYS A 5 15.80 48.93 19.85
N GLU A 6 14.65 48.48 20.33
CA GLU A 6 13.85 47.45 19.67
C GLU A 6 13.65 47.81 18.20
N PHE A 7 14.00 46.86 17.32
CA PHE A 7 13.94 47.01 15.87
C PHE A 7 12.45 47.05 15.44
N ASN A 8 11.90 48.26 15.25
CA ASN A 8 10.51 48.44 14.82
C ASN A 8 10.45 48.99 13.37
N PRO A 9 10.40 48.11 12.36
CA PRO A 9 10.42 48.49 10.94
C PRO A 9 9.16 49.24 10.48
N ILE A 10 8.07 49.19 11.26
CA ILE A 10 6.81 49.88 10.94
C ILE A 10 6.81 51.34 11.41
N SER A 11 7.75 51.73 12.29
CA SER A 11 7.84 53.12 12.81
C SER A 11 8.22 54.17 11.75
N ILE A 12 8.66 53.74 10.56
CA ILE A 12 8.98 54.60 9.41
C ILE A 12 7.74 55.00 8.59
N PHE A 13 6.57 54.43 8.89
CA PHE A 13 5.31 54.75 8.23
C PHE A 13 4.55 55.82 9.03
N ASP A 14 4.18 56.90 8.35
CA ASP A 14 3.33 57.96 8.88
C ASP A 14 1.87 57.61 8.58
N PHE A 15 1.07 57.40 9.64
CA PHE A 15 -0.36 57.12 9.55
C PHE A 15 -1.15 58.43 9.67
N GLU A 16 -1.41 59.10 8.53
CA GLU A 16 -2.31 60.26 8.46
C GLU A 16 -3.77 59.82 8.28
N ASP A 17 -4.74 60.72 8.47
CA ASP A 17 -6.18 60.40 8.55
C ASP A 17 -6.75 59.68 7.31
N GLU A 18 -6.17 59.85 6.11
CA GLU A 18 -6.62 59.19 4.86
C GLU A 18 -5.54 58.47 4.04
N HIS A 19 -4.25 58.72 4.31
CA HIS A 19 -3.13 58.20 3.52
C HIS A 19 -2.02 57.69 4.41
N ILE A 20 -1.37 56.60 4.01
CA ILE A 20 -0.13 56.13 4.64
C ILE A 20 1.05 56.59 3.81
N LYS A 21 1.99 57.25 4.47
CA LYS A 21 3.22 57.70 3.82
C LYS A 21 4.42 56.91 4.32
N PHE A 22 5.29 56.56 3.37
CA PHE A 22 6.63 56.05 3.62
C PHE A 22 7.61 57.11 3.13
N ASN A 23 8.46 57.65 4.00
CA ASN A 23 9.37 58.77 3.69
C ASN A 23 8.62 59.94 3.01
N HIS A 24 7.46 60.32 3.56
CA HIS A 24 6.57 61.38 3.07
C HIS A 24 5.94 61.16 1.68
N LYS A 25 6.02 59.95 1.11
CA LYS A 25 5.33 59.57 -0.13
C LYS A 25 4.25 58.53 0.13
N GLU A 26 3.12 58.67 -0.53
CA GLU A 26 2.02 57.69 -0.46
C GLU A 26 2.49 56.32 -0.97
N ILE A 27 2.13 55.26 -0.25
CA ILE A 27 2.50 53.87 -0.60
C ILE A 27 1.49 53.27 -1.59
N SER A 28 1.91 52.23 -2.32
CA SER A 28 1.02 51.57 -3.28
C SER A 28 -0.13 50.80 -2.60
N ILE A 29 -1.18 50.44 -3.36
CA ILE A 29 -2.26 49.57 -2.87
C ILE A 29 -1.69 48.23 -2.40
N LYS A 30 -0.76 47.64 -3.16
CA LYS A 30 -0.07 46.41 -2.78
C LYS A 30 0.60 46.53 -1.41
N ASP A 31 1.38 47.58 -1.20
CA ASP A 31 2.07 47.80 0.08
C ASP A 31 1.07 48.02 1.22
N SER A 32 -0.01 48.78 0.96
CA SER A 32 -1.09 49.01 1.92
C SER A 32 -1.78 47.71 2.33
N VAL A 33 -2.00 46.79 1.38
CA VAL A 33 -2.59 45.47 1.60
C VAL A 33 -1.73 44.63 2.56
N PHE A 34 -0.42 44.51 2.30
CA PHE A 34 0.46 43.72 3.17
C PHE A 34 0.72 44.40 4.53
N LEU A 35 0.75 45.74 4.59
CA LEU A 35 0.79 46.46 5.86
C LEU A 35 -0.48 46.21 6.67
N CYS A 36 -1.65 46.22 6.01
CA CYS A 36 -2.91 45.86 6.63
C CYS A 36 -2.90 44.40 7.11
N TYR A 37 -2.34 43.46 6.33
CA TYR A 37 -2.19 42.06 6.75
C TYR A 37 -1.38 41.95 8.05
N HIS A 38 -0.24 42.63 8.14
CA HIS A 38 0.56 42.70 9.36
C HIS A 38 -0.27 43.19 10.57
N LEU A 39 -1.06 44.26 10.39
CA LEU A 39 -1.91 44.81 11.44
C LEU A 39 -3.04 43.86 11.86
N VAL A 40 -3.69 43.19 10.89
CA VAL A 40 -4.71 42.15 11.13
C VAL A 40 -4.13 41.02 11.96
N GLN A 41 -2.96 40.51 11.60
CA GLN A 41 -2.31 39.43 12.35
C GLN A 41 -1.86 39.89 13.74
N LYS A 42 -1.51 41.16 13.91
CA LYS A 42 -1.14 41.76 15.22
C LYS A 42 -2.36 42.05 16.10
N GLY A 43 -3.57 42.03 15.54
CA GLY A 43 -4.82 42.35 16.25
C GLY A 43 -5.13 43.84 16.33
N ASP A 44 -4.44 44.71 15.58
CA ASP A 44 -4.78 46.14 15.48
C ASP A 44 -5.89 46.38 14.45
N LEU A 45 -7.08 45.85 14.77
CA LEU A 45 -8.23 45.84 13.86
C LEU A 45 -8.77 47.24 13.57
N LYS A 46 -8.53 48.21 14.47
CA LYS A 46 -9.00 49.59 14.28
C LYS A 46 -8.22 50.28 13.17
N LEU A 47 -6.89 50.13 13.16
CA LEU A 47 -6.05 50.69 12.11
C LEU A 47 -6.19 49.91 10.79
N ALA A 48 -6.33 48.58 10.87
CA ALA A 48 -6.61 47.74 9.70
C ALA A 48 -7.93 48.11 9.02
N ALA A 49 -9.01 48.36 9.77
CA ALA A 49 -10.29 48.78 9.21
C ALA A 49 -10.18 50.10 8.43
N ARG A 50 -9.46 51.09 8.96
CA ARG A 50 -9.22 52.37 8.28
C ARG A 50 -8.47 52.18 6.96
N LEU A 51 -7.47 51.30 6.96
CA LEU A 51 -6.71 50.96 5.77
C LEU A 51 -7.58 50.28 4.72
N ILE A 52 -8.40 49.33 5.13
CA ILE A 52 -9.36 48.67 4.24
C ILE A 52 -10.33 49.68 3.64
N ASP A 53 -10.84 50.64 4.42
CA ASP A 53 -11.72 51.70 3.91
C ASP A 53 -11.03 52.61 2.89
N SER A 54 -9.75 52.97 3.13
CA SER A 54 -8.96 53.76 2.17
C SER A 54 -8.71 52.98 0.87
N ILE A 55 -8.26 51.72 0.97
CA ILE A 55 -8.05 50.85 -0.20
C ILE A 55 -9.38 50.64 -0.95
N THR A 56 -10.48 50.41 -0.24
CA THR A 56 -11.82 50.21 -0.84
C THR A 56 -12.24 51.41 -1.68
N ARG A 57 -12.02 52.64 -1.19
CA ARG A 57 -12.28 53.87 -1.96
C ARG A 57 -11.42 53.94 -3.21
N SER A 58 -10.14 53.57 -3.12
CA SER A 58 -9.24 53.53 -4.28
C SER A 58 -9.64 52.47 -5.32
N ILE A 59 -10.14 51.30 -4.89
CA ILE A 59 -10.64 50.26 -5.79
C ILE A 59 -11.96 50.66 -6.47
N GLN A 60 -12.80 51.45 -5.79
CA GLN A 60 -14.05 51.97 -6.35
C GLN A 60 -13.84 53.02 -7.45
N ASN A 61 -12.68 53.69 -7.48
CA ASN A 61 -12.30 54.58 -8.57
C ASN A 61 -11.91 53.74 -9.81
N SER A 62 -12.33 54.15 -11.01
CA SER A 62 -12.29 53.35 -12.25
C SER A 62 -10.89 53.11 -12.86
N SER A 63 -9.81 53.25 -12.09
CA SER A 63 -8.42 53.11 -12.52
C SER A 63 -7.66 51.96 -11.84
N SER A 64 -8.34 51.13 -11.04
CA SER A 64 -7.72 49.97 -10.36
C SER A 64 -7.40 48.84 -11.34
N THR A 65 -6.27 48.17 -11.10
CA THR A 65 -5.84 47.00 -11.86
C THR A 65 -6.45 45.72 -11.30
N TYR A 66 -6.51 44.67 -12.12
CA TYR A 66 -6.97 43.35 -11.67
C TYR A 66 -6.20 42.82 -10.45
N MET A 67 -4.87 43.02 -10.42
CA MET A 67 -4.02 42.60 -9.30
C MET A 67 -4.38 43.35 -8.00
N GLU A 68 -4.68 44.64 -8.09
CA GLU A 68 -5.11 45.44 -6.94
C GLU A 68 -6.49 45.04 -6.43
N GLU A 69 -7.43 44.73 -7.34
CA GLU A 69 -8.76 44.22 -6.98
C GLU A 69 -8.68 42.91 -6.19
N ILE A 70 -7.88 41.93 -6.65
CA ILE A 70 -7.77 40.63 -5.98
C ILE A 70 -7.00 40.71 -4.66
N LEU A 71 -5.98 41.57 -4.56
CA LEU A 71 -5.26 41.83 -3.31
C LEU A 71 -6.17 42.50 -2.27
N TRP A 72 -7.02 43.45 -2.70
CA TRP A 72 -8.04 44.06 -1.85
C TRP A 72 -9.06 43.02 -1.36
N LEU A 73 -9.53 42.15 -2.25
CA LEU A 73 -10.49 41.09 -1.89
C LEU A 73 -9.89 40.16 -0.83
N TRP A 74 -8.64 39.74 -1.03
CA TRP A 74 -7.90 38.90 -0.10
C TRP A 74 -7.78 39.53 1.30
N ILE A 75 -7.25 40.76 1.39
CA ILE A 75 -7.06 41.38 2.72
C ILE A 75 -8.38 41.69 3.42
N SER A 76 -9.42 42.03 2.65
CA SER A 76 -10.76 42.23 3.21
C SER A 76 -11.26 40.92 3.82
N GLY A 77 -11.12 39.79 3.12
CA GLY A 77 -11.46 38.47 3.64
C GLY A 77 -10.70 38.10 4.91
N GLU A 78 -9.37 38.28 4.91
CA GLU A 78 -8.51 38.06 6.09
C GLU A 78 -8.97 38.89 7.30
N TYR A 79 -9.29 40.18 7.08
CA TYR A 79 -9.81 41.05 8.12
C TYR A 79 -11.14 40.57 8.67
N PHE A 80 -12.12 40.26 7.82
CA PHE A 80 -13.44 39.83 8.28
C PHE A 80 -13.38 38.48 9.03
N ASN A 81 -12.55 37.55 8.56
CA ASN A 81 -12.29 36.30 9.28
C ASN A 81 -11.70 36.54 10.67
N LYS A 82 -10.80 37.51 10.82
CA LYS A 82 -10.16 37.83 12.10
C LYS A 82 -11.05 38.66 13.04
N ALA A 83 -11.85 39.57 12.49
CA ALA A 83 -12.59 40.58 13.25
C ALA A 83 -13.86 40.06 13.94
N ASN A 84 -14.33 38.86 13.59
CA ASN A 84 -15.40 38.06 14.22
C ASN A 84 -16.53 38.87 14.92
N ASN A 85 -17.76 38.92 14.34
CA ASN A 85 -18.89 39.81 14.68
C ASN A 85 -18.91 41.22 14.04
N VAL A 86 -18.40 41.39 12.82
CA VAL A 86 -18.58 42.64 12.05
C VAL A 86 -19.52 42.39 10.87
N GLU A 87 -20.64 43.13 10.81
CA GLU A 87 -21.51 43.11 9.63
C GLU A 87 -20.76 43.69 8.43
N ILE A 88 -20.78 42.97 7.31
CA ILE A 88 -20.14 43.41 6.06
C ILE A 88 -21.02 44.51 5.45
N PRO A 89 -20.50 45.73 5.25
CA PRO A 89 -21.28 46.80 4.63
C PRO A 89 -21.75 46.37 3.23
N GLU A 90 -23.01 46.63 2.91
CA GLU A 90 -23.64 46.19 1.66
C GLU A 90 -22.88 46.69 0.41
N LYS A 91 -22.31 47.89 0.46
CA LYS A 91 -21.46 48.43 -0.62
C LYS A 91 -20.18 47.60 -0.81
N THR A 92 -19.55 47.18 0.28
CA THR A 92 -18.35 46.35 0.27
C THR A 92 -18.67 44.95 -0.24
N LYS A 93 -19.79 44.36 0.22
CA LYS A 93 -20.28 43.06 -0.25
C LYS A 93 -20.52 43.06 -1.76
N ASN A 94 -21.19 44.08 -2.31
CA ASN A 94 -21.41 44.20 -3.76
C ASN A 94 -20.10 44.34 -4.54
N LEU A 95 -19.13 45.08 -4.01
CA LEU A 95 -17.80 45.16 -4.61
C LEU A 95 -17.06 43.83 -4.56
N MET A 96 -17.15 43.07 -3.46
CA MET A 96 -16.56 41.73 -3.37
C MET A 96 -17.14 40.79 -4.42
N LEU A 97 -18.47 40.77 -4.58
CA LEU A 97 -19.14 39.97 -5.61
C LEU A 97 -18.70 40.36 -7.02
N LYS A 98 -18.54 41.66 -7.30
CA LYS A 98 -17.98 42.15 -8.56
C LYS A 98 -16.56 41.63 -8.78
N VAL A 99 -15.68 41.70 -7.78
CA VAL A 99 -14.30 41.22 -7.90
C VAL A 99 -14.24 39.70 -8.05
N ILE A 100 -15.09 38.93 -7.36
CA ILE A 100 -15.20 37.47 -7.55
C ILE A 100 -15.54 37.14 -9.02
N ASN A 101 -16.50 37.85 -9.62
CA ASN A 101 -16.84 37.69 -11.04
C ASN A 101 -15.68 38.11 -11.96
N ASN A 102 -14.93 39.17 -11.61
CA ASN A 102 -13.73 39.55 -12.34
C ASN A 102 -12.66 38.44 -12.24
N VAL A 103 -12.48 37.81 -11.08
CA VAL A 103 -11.56 36.67 -10.94
C VAL A 103 -11.93 35.60 -11.95
N GLU A 104 -13.19 35.16 -12.00
CA GLU A 104 -13.68 34.16 -12.95
C GLU A 104 -13.31 34.49 -14.41
N LEU A 105 -13.42 35.76 -14.81
CA LEU A 105 -13.19 36.20 -16.19
C LEU A 105 -11.72 36.39 -16.57
N TYR A 106 -10.83 36.67 -15.61
CA TYR A 106 -9.48 37.16 -15.90
C TYR A 106 -8.34 36.29 -15.36
N TRP A 107 -8.57 35.34 -14.44
CA TRP A 107 -7.49 34.62 -13.77
C TRP A 107 -6.57 33.78 -14.70
N GLN A 108 -7.07 33.36 -15.88
CA GLN A 108 -6.27 32.62 -16.87
C GLN A 108 -5.60 33.51 -17.93
N LYS A 109 -5.79 34.84 -17.91
CA LYS A 109 -5.24 35.71 -18.94
C LYS A 109 -3.78 36.05 -18.64
N PRO A 110 -2.91 36.17 -19.67
CA PRO A 110 -1.56 36.67 -19.49
C PRO A 110 -1.56 38.04 -18.81
N ALA A 111 -0.72 38.20 -17.80
CA ALA A 111 -0.52 39.44 -17.06
C ALA A 111 0.94 39.55 -16.61
N VAL A 112 1.35 40.74 -16.21
CA VAL A 112 2.65 40.96 -15.56
C VAL A 112 2.69 40.24 -14.21
N ASN A 113 3.84 39.68 -13.82
CA ASN A 113 4.05 39.12 -12.48
C ASN A 113 3.79 40.20 -11.40
N TRP A 114 3.22 39.82 -10.26
CA TRP A 114 2.86 40.74 -9.17
C TRP A 114 4.00 41.63 -8.63
N ILE A 115 5.28 41.28 -8.80
CA ILE A 115 6.43 42.15 -8.46
C ILE A 115 6.91 43.06 -9.60
N GLY A 116 6.30 42.99 -10.79
CA GLY A 116 6.56 43.92 -11.89
C GLY A 116 7.59 43.44 -12.92
N GLU A 117 7.54 42.17 -13.36
CA GLU A 117 8.28 41.74 -14.55
C GLU A 117 7.78 42.44 -15.83
N THR A 118 8.67 42.76 -16.77
CA THR A 118 8.28 43.48 -18.00
C THR A 118 7.59 42.60 -19.04
N GLN A 119 7.55 41.28 -18.86
CA GLN A 119 6.92 40.33 -19.79
C GLN A 119 5.59 39.78 -19.26
N GLU A 120 4.55 39.85 -20.09
CA GLU A 120 3.27 39.21 -19.78
C GLU A 120 3.37 37.68 -19.85
N GLY A 121 2.68 37.00 -18.94
CA GLY A 121 2.60 35.54 -18.90
C GLY A 121 1.55 35.06 -17.90
N ILE A 122 1.40 33.74 -17.79
CA ILE A 122 0.56 33.15 -16.74
C ILE A 122 1.50 32.66 -15.64
N PHE A 123 1.60 33.46 -14.58
CA PHE A 123 2.46 33.20 -13.43
C PHE A 123 1.70 32.49 -12.33
N LEU A 124 2.31 31.46 -11.75
CA LEU A 124 1.64 30.68 -10.70
C LEU A 124 1.39 31.51 -9.44
N THR A 125 2.26 32.45 -9.11
CA THR A 125 2.08 33.35 -7.96
C THR A 125 0.88 34.28 -8.15
N ASN A 126 0.60 34.75 -9.36
CA ASN A 126 -0.64 35.50 -9.65
C ASN A 126 -1.89 34.63 -9.43
N LEU A 127 -1.83 33.34 -9.85
CA LEU A 127 -2.90 32.37 -9.59
C LEU A 127 -3.10 32.12 -8.11
N ALA A 128 -2.01 32.07 -7.33
CA ALA A 128 -2.09 31.95 -5.89
C ALA A 128 -2.78 33.15 -5.24
N VAL A 129 -2.45 34.39 -5.65
CA VAL A 129 -3.15 35.59 -5.14
C VAL A 129 -4.66 35.49 -5.40
N ALA A 130 -5.06 35.11 -6.62
CA ALA A 130 -6.48 34.94 -6.96
C ALA A 130 -7.15 33.83 -6.13
N TYR A 131 -6.48 32.69 -5.95
CA TYR A 131 -6.96 31.60 -5.12
C TYR A 131 -7.14 32.03 -3.66
N GLY A 132 -6.12 32.64 -3.06
CA GLY A 132 -6.16 33.12 -1.67
C GLY A 132 -7.25 34.18 -1.47
N ALA A 133 -7.46 35.06 -2.45
CA ALA A 133 -8.54 36.04 -2.42
C ALA A 133 -9.91 35.37 -2.32
N LEU A 134 -10.19 34.40 -3.19
CA LEU A 134 -11.44 33.65 -3.16
C LEU A 134 -11.60 32.84 -1.87
N GLN A 135 -10.52 32.20 -1.40
CA GLN A 135 -10.52 31.39 -0.19
C GLN A 135 -10.84 32.23 1.04
N SER A 136 -10.22 33.41 1.16
CA SER A 136 -10.39 34.29 2.32
C SER A 136 -11.84 34.75 2.50
N VAL A 137 -12.61 34.95 1.42
CA VAL A 137 -14.01 35.41 1.49
C VAL A 137 -15.03 34.27 1.51
N ASN A 138 -14.64 33.07 1.07
CA ASN A 138 -15.57 31.94 0.99
C ASN A 138 -16.11 31.51 2.36
N ASN A 139 -15.30 31.66 3.42
CA ASN A 139 -15.67 31.27 4.80
C ASN A 139 -16.96 31.93 5.31
N PHE A 140 -17.27 33.15 4.86
CA PHE A 140 -18.44 33.89 5.31
C PHE A 140 -19.43 34.24 4.19
N LEU A 141 -18.99 34.39 2.94
CA LEU A 141 -19.91 34.65 1.82
C LEU A 141 -20.59 33.38 1.29
N LYS A 142 -19.97 32.19 1.47
CA LYS A 142 -20.43 30.91 0.90
C LYS A 142 -20.86 31.04 -0.57
N ASN A 143 -20.03 31.70 -1.38
CA ASN A 143 -20.36 32.05 -2.76
C ASN A 143 -19.95 30.92 -3.73
N ASP A 144 -20.91 30.37 -4.46
CA ASP A 144 -20.68 29.27 -5.41
C ASP A 144 -19.64 29.61 -6.49
N THR A 145 -19.67 30.82 -7.05
CA THR A 145 -18.70 31.26 -8.07
C THR A 145 -17.26 31.25 -7.52
N ALA A 146 -17.06 31.70 -6.29
CA ALA A 146 -15.76 31.67 -5.63
C ALA A 146 -15.27 30.23 -5.42
N GLN A 147 -16.14 29.33 -4.96
CA GLN A 147 -15.81 27.90 -4.79
C GLN A 147 -15.43 27.23 -6.11
N GLN A 148 -16.23 27.46 -7.15
CA GLN A 148 -15.96 26.94 -8.49
C GLN A 148 -14.65 27.47 -9.06
N CYS A 149 -14.35 28.76 -8.90
CA CYS A 149 -13.10 29.33 -9.40
C CYS A 149 -11.88 28.79 -8.66
N MET A 150 -11.95 28.60 -7.34
CA MET A 150 -10.86 27.98 -6.57
C MET A 150 -10.54 26.57 -7.07
N LEU A 151 -11.57 25.75 -7.32
CA LEU A 151 -11.41 24.40 -7.87
C LEU A 151 -10.77 24.46 -9.26
N LYS A 152 -11.27 25.32 -10.16
CA LYS A 152 -10.69 25.50 -11.50
C LYS A 152 -9.23 25.95 -11.45
N ILE A 153 -8.85 26.84 -10.54
CA ILE A 153 -7.45 27.30 -10.37
C ILE A 153 -6.55 26.16 -9.89
N LYS A 154 -6.98 25.38 -8.88
CA LYS A 154 -6.23 24.21 -8.39
C LYS A 154 -6.03 23.17 -9.49
N ASP A 155 -7.10 22.78 -10.18
CA ASP A 155 -7.03 21.81 -11.28
C ASP A 155 -6.10 22.27 -12.40
N PHE A 156 -6.13 23.58 -12.73
CA PHE A 156 -5.24 24.15 -13.72
C PHE A 156 -3.78 24.13 -13.28
N MET A 157 -3.48 24.42 -12.02
CA MET A 157 -2.13 24.28 -11.45
C MET A 157 -1.62 22.85 -11.56
N PHE A 158 -2.37 21.85 -11.09
CA PHE A 158 -1.97 20.44 -11.17
C PHE A 158 -1.75 19.98 -12.61
N LYS A 159 -2.60 20.43 -13.54
CA LYS A 159 -2.54 20.02 -14.95
C LYS A 159 -1.42 20.69 -15.76
N LYS A 160 -1.02 21.91 -15.40
CA LYS A 160 -0.20 22.77 -16.27
C LYS A 160 1.12 23.24 -15.66
N PHE A 161 1.27 23.21 -14.35
CA PHE A 161 2.44 23.73 -13.65
C PHE A 161 3.27 22.65 -12.95
N LEU A 162 2.88 21.38 -13.03
CA LEU A 162 3.68 20.26 -12.50
C LEU A 162 4.53 19.61 -13.57
N LYS A 163 5.84 19.51 -13.31
CA LYS A 163 6.81 18.80 -14.15
C LYS A 163 7.88 18.15 -13.28
N GLU A 164 8.16 16.86 -13.52
CA GLU A 164 9.23 16.11 -12.84
C GLU A 164 9.21 16.23 -11.29
N GLY A 165 8.01 16.17 -10.70
CA GLY A 165 7.85 16.26 -9.24
C GLY A 165 8.09 17.65 -8.66
N LYS A 166 8.08 18.72 -9.47
CA LYS A 166 8.27 20.11 -9.07
C LYS A 166 7.18 21.02 -9.64
N VAL A 167 7.06 22.21 -9.06
CA VAL A 167 6.14 23.26 -9.53
C VAL A 167 6.90 24.32 -10.32
N LEU A 168 6.39 24.66 -11.49
CA LEU A 168 6.91 25.71 -12.38
C LEU A 168 6.38 27.08 -11.96
N SER A 169 7.15 28.16 -12.16
CA SER A 169 6.71 29.52 -11.81
C SER A 169 5.92 30.22 -12.92
N LYS A 170 6.15 29.86 -14.19
CA LYS A 170 5.52 30.44 -15.38
C LYS A 170 5.09 29.36 -16.35
N LEU A 171 3.88 29.46 -16.87
CA LEU A 171 3.35 28.50 -17.83
C LEU A 171 4.21 28.43 -19.10
N GLY A 172 4.62 27.21 -19.49
CA GLY A 172 5.46 26.98 -20.66
C GLY A 172 6.96 27.23 -20.45
N SER A 173 7.40 27.53 -19.23
CA SER A 173 8.81 27.67 -18.84
C SER A 173 9.22 26.58 -17.85
N GLU A 174 10.51 26.20 -17.83
CA GLU A 174 11.09 25.32 -16.80
C GLU A 174 11.61 26.10 -15.58
N GLU A 175 11.41 27.41 -15.58
CA GLU A 175 11.96 28.32 -14.58
C GLU A 175 11.22 28.26 -13.23
N ILE A 176 12.01 28.27 -12.15
CA ILE A 176 11.55 28.40 -10.78
C ILE A 176 12.06 29.75 -10.26
N MET A 177 11.15 30.61 -9.85
CA MET A 177 11.41 31.98 -9.41
C MET A 177 11.44 32.07 -7.88
N GLY A 178 12.14 33.07 -7.35
CA GLY A 178 12.33 33.28 -5.91
C GLY A 178 11.09 33.75 -5.15
N ASP A 179 10.02 34.15 -5.86
CA ASP A 179 8.72 34.51 -5.26
C ASP A 179 7.78 33.30 -5.09
N ILE A 180 8.21 32.09 -5.48
CA ILE A 180 7.38 30.87 -5.48
C ILE A 180 6.78 30.53 -4.11
N CYS A 181 7.39 30.98 -3.01
CA CYS A 181 6.86 30.82 -1.65
C CYS A 181 5.44 31.39 -1.48
N LEU A 182 5.03 32.35 -2.32
CA LEU A 182 3.69 32.92 -2.29
C LEU A 182 2.59 31.92 -2.62
N ILE A 183 2.90 30.83 -3.32
CA ILE A 183 1.89 29.80 -3.57
C ILE A 183 1.48 29.10 -2.28
N SER A 184 2.29 29.20 -1.21
CA SER A 184 1.93 28.77 0.14
C SER A 184 1.61 29.92 1.08
N VAL A 185 2.53 30.85 1.29
CA VAL A 185 2.37 31.92 2.30
C VAL A 185 2.35 33.28 1.60
N PRO A 186 1.29 34.09 1.75
CA PRO A 186 0.11 33.86 2.58
C PRO A 186 -1.06 33.14 1.88
N PHE A 187 -0.97 32.83 0.58
CA PHE A 187 -2.18 32.60 -0.22
C PHE A 187 -2.72 31.16 -0.23
N GLY A 188 -1.98 30.17 0.28
CA GLY A 188 -2.50 28.83 0.55
C GLY A 188 -2.93 28.00 -0.66
N LEU A 189 -2.44 28.30 -1.87
CA LEU A 189 -2.71 27.48 -3.07
C LEU A 189 -2.09 26.08 -2.92
N MET A 190 -0.92 25.98 -2.29
CA MET A 190 -0.25 24.74 -1.91
C MET A 190 0.26 24.83 -0.47
N ASP A 191 0.17 23.73 0.30
CA ASP A 191 0.66 23.70 1.68
C ASP A 191 2.19 23.89 1.74
N ALA A 192 2.67 24.58 2.78
CA ALA A 192 4.10 24.84 2.96
C ALA A 192 4.92 23.54 3.13
N GLY A 193 4.33 22.49 3.70
CA GLY A 193 4.91 21.15 3.88
C GLY A 193 4.70 20.18 2.70
N ASN A 194 4.01 20.60 1.63
CA ASN A 194 3.80 19.79 0.43
C ASN A 194 5.13 19.36 -0.18
N GLN A 195 5.34 18.05 -0.42
CA GLN A 195 6.64 17.53 -0.87
C GLN A 195 7.09 18.10 -2.23
N ILE A 196 6.16 18.35 -3.15
CA ILE A 196 6.47 18.96 -4.45
C ILE A 196 6.98 20.38 -4.26
N LEU A 197 6.33 21.18 -3.39
CA LEU A 197 6.82 22.51 -3.04
C LEU A 197 8.16 22.44 -2.29
N VAL A 198 8.34 21.48 -1.37
CA VAL A 198 9.61 21.28 -0.67
C VAL A 198 10.75 20.98 -1.64
N GLU A 199 10.54 20.11 -2.61
CA GLU A 199 11.53 19.85 -3.67
C GLU A 199 11.76 21.08 -4.56
N THR A 200 10.71 21.85 -4.84
CA THR A 200 10.81 23.13 -5.58
C THR A 200 11.63 24.17 -4.79
N ILE A 201 11.41 24.29 -3.48
CA ILE A 201 12.17 25.17 -2.58
C ILE A 201 13.61 24.70 -2.42
N LYS A 202 13.90 23.38 -2.44
CA LYS A 202 15.29 22.89 -2.50
C LYS A 202 16.01 23.36 -3.78
N VAL A 203 15.30 23.53 -4.89
CA VAL A 203 15.87 24.13 -6.10
C VAL A 203 16.12 25.62 -5.89
N VAL A 204 15.17 26.36 -5.32
CA VAL A 204 15.37 27.78 -4.95
C VAL A 204 16.59 27.93 -4.04
N GLU A 205 16.70 27.11 -2.99
CA GLU A 205 17.83 27.09 -2.05
C GLU A 205 19.17 26.80 -2.74
N ARG A 206 19.18 25.85 -3.67
CA ARG A 206 20.41 25.47 -4.39
C ARG A 206 20.84 26.51 -5.42
N GLU A 207 19.89 27.09 -6.14
CA GLU A 207 20.16 27.87 -7.34
C GLU A 207 20.08 29.38 -7.11
N LEU A 208 19.24 29.82 -6.18
CA LEU A 208 18.88 31.23 -5.98
C LEU A 208 19.29 31.76 -4.60
N VAL A 209 19.51 30.89 -3.61
CA VAL A 209 19.93 31.31 -2.26
C VAL A 209 21.45 31.26 -2.13
N SER A 210 22.04 32.43 -1.88
CA SER A 210 23.45 32.56 -1.51
C SER A 210 23.58 33.17 -0.11
N LYS A 211 23.73 34.49 -0.01
CA LYS A 211 23.54 35.25 1.24
C LYS A 211 22.12 35.83 1.37
N GLY A 212 21.19 35.31 0.57
CA GLY A 212 19.82 35.80 0.38
C GLY A 212 19.27 35.33 -0.97
N VAL A 213 18.01 35.65 -1.26
CA VAL A 213 17.24 35.09 -2.39
C VAL A 213 17.35 35.96 -3.65
N ARG A 214 17.48 35.33 -4.82
CA ARG A 214 17.40 35.97 -6.14
C ARG A 214 16.04 35.71 -6.78
N LEU A 215 15.59 36.57 -7.69
CA LEU A 215 14.34 36.35 -8.40
C LEU A 215 14.43 35.20 -9.41
N SER A 216 15.45 35.19 -10.26
CA SER A 216 15.71 34.10 -11.20
C SER A 216 17.22 33.93 -11.43
N LYS A 217 17.60 32.73 -11.88
CA LYS A 217 18.96 32.42 -12.34
C LYS A 217 19.31 33.11 -13.65
N ASN A 218 18.32 33.40 -14.48
CA ASN A 218 18.44 34.02 -15.80
C ASN A 218 18.11 35.53 -15.78
N ASP A 219 17.88 36.09 -14.61
CA ASP A 219 17.55 37.50 -14.42
C ASP A 219 18.76 38.40 -14.75
N THR A 220 18.79 38.86 -15.99
CA THR A 220 19.77 39.83 -16.51
C THR A 220 19.38 41.27 -16.21
N TYR A 221 18.12 41.52 -15.86
CA TYR A 221 17.62 42.88 -15.58
C TYR A 221 18.13 43.41 -14.24
N TYR A 222 18.25 42.54 -13.22
CA TYR A 222 18.78 42.87 -11.89
C TYR A 222 20.17 42.28 -11.59
N GLY A 223 20.88 41.73 -12.58
CA GLY A 223 22.30 41.31 -12.46
C GLY A 223 22.57 40.23 -11.40
N GLY A 224 21.55 39.45 -11.02
CA GLY A 224 21.64 38.42 -9.98
C GLY A 224 21.85 38.94 -8.56
N CYS A 225 21.43 40.18 -8.26
CA CYS A 225 21.47 40.73 -6.90
C CYS A 225 20.57 39.97 -5.92
N ILE A 226 20.93 40.02 -4.63
CA ILE A 226 20.08 39.54 -3.53
C ILE A 226 18.90 40.50 -3.36
N ARG A 227 17.70 39.94 -3.27
CA ARG A 227 16.43 40.62 -3.01
C ARG A 227 16.01 40.43 -1.56
N ASN A 228 15.98 41.53 -0.80
CA ASN A 228 15.69 41.47 0.63
C ASN A 228 14.22 41.12 0.90
N ASP A 229 13.31 41.59 0.04
CA ASP A 229 11.89 41.26 0.10
C ASP A 229 11.64 39.76 -0.11
N LEU A 230 12.24 39.14 -1.13
CA LEU A 230 12.15 37.70 -1.37
C LEU A 230 12.80 36.88 -0.25
N THR A 231 13.88 37.39 0.33
CA THR A 231 14.54 36.76 1.49
C THR A 231 13.62 36.75 2.72
N CYS A 232 12.88 37.83 2.95
CA CYS A 232 11.83 37.87 3.99
C CYS A 232 10.67 36.90 3.69
N LEU A 233 10.24 36.77 2.43
CA LEU A 233 9.18 35.81 2.06
C LEU A 233 9.62 34.36 2.27
N LEU A 234 10.87 34.01 1.95
CA LEU A 234 11.40 32.68 2.22
C LEU A 234 11.54 32.42 3.73
N SER A 235 11.94 33.44 4.51
CA SER A 235 11.94 33.35 5.97
C SER A 235 10.54 33.07 6.51
N TRP A 236 9.52 33.79 6.02
CA TRP A 236 8.14 33.54 6.38
C TRP A 236 7.72 32.09 6.04
N TYR A 237 8.03 31.61 4.85
CA TYR A 237 7.78 30.21 4.47
C TYR A 237 8.39 29.20 5.47
N TYR A 238 9.67 29.37 5.82
CA TYR A 238 10.34 28.48 6.78
C TYR A 238 9.74 28.56 8.18
N SER A 239 9.31 29.76 8.61
CA SER A 239 8.61 29.91 9.89
C SER A 239 7.28 29.16 9.91
N GLU A 240 6.55 29.14 8.80
CA GLU A 240 5.30 28.38 8.68
C GLU A 240 5.54 26.86 8.67
N ARG A 241 6.65 26.44 8.06
CA ARG A 241 7.14 25.05 8.08
C ARG A 241 7.64 24.58 9.45
N GLY A 242 7.79 25.47 10.42
CA GLY A 242 8.34 25.18 11.74
C GLY A 242 9.88 25.14 11.81
N ASP A 243 10.58 25.50 10.73
CA ASP A 243 12.04 25.65 10.74
C ASP A 243 12.43 27.07 11.14
N ILE A 244 12.26 27.37 12.43
CA ILE A 244 12.47 28.72 12.94
C ILE A 244 13.96 29.11 12.88
N ALA A 245 14.87 28.15 12.97
CA ALA A 245 16.31 28.38 12.85
C ALA A 245 16.67 28.90 11.45
N ARG A 246 16.20 28.24 10.39
CA ARG A 246 16.40 28.70 9.01
C ARG A 246 15.72 30.05 8.77
N ALA A 247 14.50 30.24 9.30
CA ALA A 247 13.76 31.49 9.18
C ALA A 247 14.52 32.68 9.80
N LYS A 248 15.14 32.48 10.98
CA LYS A 248 15.98 33.49 11.64
C LYS A 248 17.24 33.80 10.85
N TRP A 249 17.97 32.77 10.41
CA TRP A 249 19.20 32.96 9.63
C TRP A 249 18.97 33.81 8.37
N LEU A 250 17.84 33.60 7.69
CA LEU A 250 17.45 34.40 6.52
C LEU A 250 17.19 35.87 6.89
N LEU A 251 16.52 36.14 8.02
CA LEU A 251 16.32 37.52 8.49
C LEU A 251 17.62 38.19 8.95
N GLU A 252 18.54 37.46 9.55
CA GLU A 252 19.86 37.98 9.93
C GLU A 252 20.63 38.52 8.71
N GLN A 253 20.47 37.90 7.53
CA GLN A 253 21.06 38.42 6.30
C GLN A 253 20.48 39.78 5.91
N VAL A 254 19.17 39.97 6.09
CA VAL A 254 18.47 41.24 5.82
C VAL A 254 18.84 42.29 6.89
N GLU A 255 18.92 41.90 8.16
CA GLU A 255 19.37 42.77 9.26
C GLU A 255 20.81 43.27 9.05
N ALA A 256 21.70 42.44 8.50
CA ALA A 256 23.07 42.85 8.20
C ALA A 256 23.11 44.03 7.19
N VAL A 257 22.20 44.04 6.21
CA VAL A 257 22.05 45.17 5.26
C VAL A 257 21.56 46.41 6.00
N TRP A 258 20.51 46.28 6.83
CA TRP A 258 20.00 47.40 7.63
C TRP A 258 21.09 47.97 8.54
N ASN A 259 21.79 47.14 9.31
CA ASN A 259 22.83 47.57 10.25
C ASN A 259 24.00 48.27 9.55
N ARG A 260 24.31 47.87 8.31
CA ARG A 260 25.36 48.45 7.48
C ARG A 260 24.99 49.83 6.96
N ASP A 261 23.79 49.99 6.40
CA ASP A 261 23.42 51.17 5.62
C ASP A 261 22.36 52.06 6.29
N GLY A 262 21.79 51.62 7.42
CA GLY A 262 20.71 52.29 8.15
C GLY A 262 19.34 52.22 7.46
N LYS A 263 19.23 51.47 6.35
CA LYS A 263 18.09 51.41 5.42
C LYS A 263 17.94 50.01 4.84
N LEU A 264 16.72 49.61 4.50
CA LEU A 264 16.45 48.42 3.70
C LEU A 264 16.10 48.78 2.26
N PHE A 265 16.95 48.34 1.36
CA PHE A 265 16.73 48.42 -0.07
C PHE A 265 16.05 47.14 -0.58
N GLU A 266 15.29 47.25 -1.67
CA GLU A 266 14.71 46.08 -2.35
C GLU A 266 15.81 45.10 -2.81
N LEU A 267 16.93 45.65 -3.28
CA LEU A 267 18.08 44.93 -3.83
C LEU A 267 19.36 45.30 -3.06
N ASP A 268 20.20 44.31 -2.69
CA ASP A 268 21.56 44.57 -2.20
C ASP A 268 22.55 44.66 -3.37
N LEU A 269 22.82 45.89 -3.81
CA LEU A 269 23.72 46.18 -4.92
C LEU A 269 25.20 45.80 -4.67
N ARG A 270 25.60 45.32 -3.48
CA ARG A 270 26.97 44.79 -3.26
C ARG A 270 27.10 43.29 -3.57
N SER A 271 25.99 42.64 -3.89
CA SER A 271 25.90 41.18 -4.12
C SER A 271 25.81 40.80 -5.61
N TYR A 272 25.93 41.77 -6.50
CA TYR A 272 25.87 41.57 -7.95
C TYR A 272 27.02 40.70 -8.45
N LYS A 273 26.75 39.90 -9.50
CA LYS A 273 27.77 39.03 -10.13
C LYS A 273 28.34 39.59 -11.43
N GLU A 274 27.63 40.51 -12.11
CA GLU A 274 28.04 41.03 -13.42
C GLU A 274 27.99 42.57 -13.47
N GLU A 275 29.15 43.20 -13.60
CA GLU A 275 29.38 44.66 -13.50
C GLU A 275 28.76 45.47 -14.66
N LEU A 276 28.55 44.82 -15.81
CA LEU A 276 28.03 45.41 -17.05
C LEU A 276 26.51 45.65 -17.02
N TYR A 277 25.74 44.77 -16.39
CA TYR A 277 24.30 44.97 -16.20
C TYR A 277 24.00 46.00 -15.10
N PHE A 278 24.87 46.05 -14.09
CA PHE A 278 24.80 47.06 -13.04
C PHE A 278 24.97 48.48 -13.58
N SER A 279 25.94 48.69 -14.49
CA SER A 279 26.17 49.99 -15.13
C SER A 279 24.98 50.44 -16.00
N TYR A 280 24.36 49.51 -16.74
CA TYR A 280 23.13 49.80 -17.50
C TYR A 280 21.95 50.19 -16.59
N TRP A 281 21.72 49.46 -15.50
CA TRP A 281 20.64 49.78 -14.54
C TRP A 281 20.90 51.09 -13.79
N SER A 282 22.16 51.33 -13.39
CA SER A 282 22.55 52.54 -12.64
C SER A 282 22.45 53.82 -13.47
N GLU A 283 22.69 53.73 -14.79
CA GLU A 283 22.46 54.78 -15.77
C GLU A 283 20.96 55.07 -15.99
N MET A 284 20.08 54.05 -15.97
CA MET A 284 18.64 54.23 -16.16
C MET A 284 17.89 54.78 -14.93
N GLN A 285 18.38 54.54 -13.71
CA GLN A 285 17.72 54.92 -12.44
C GLN A 285 18.44 56.06 -11.69
N ASP A 286 19.28 56.83 -12.38
CA ASP A 286 19.97 58.00 -11.82
C ASP A 286 20.78 57.68 -10.54
N ASN A 287 21.41 56.49 -10.53
CA ASN A 287 22.27 55.97 -9.45
C ASN A 287 21.65 55.81 -8.05
N LYS A 288 20.31 55.74 -7.88
CA LYS A 288 19.71 55.60 -6.53
C LYS A 288 18.98 54.26 -6.35
N CYS A 289 19.57 53.37 -5.55
CA CYS A 289 18.82 52.27 -4.96
C CYS A 289 17.74 52.86 -4.04
N LEU A 290 16.47 52.74 -4.44
CA LEU A 290 15.36 53.28 -3.66
C LEU A 290 14.98 52.30 -2.55
N GLU A 291 14.74 52.83 -1.35
CA GLU A 291 14.03 52.11 -0.30
C GLU A 291 12.60 51.79 -0.78
N LYS A 292 12.14 50.56 -0.55
CA LYS A 292 10.78 50.15 -0.91
C LYS A 292 9.97 49.83 0.34
N PRO A 293 8.74 50.35 0.47
CA PRO A 293 7.86 50.04 1.59
C PRO A 293 7.68 48.53 1.83
N PHE A 294 7.51 47.75 0.76
CA PHE A 294 7.28 46.31 0.84
C PHE A 294 8.38 45.55 1.60
N THR A 295 9.65 45.92 1.43
CA THR A 295 10.76 45.23 2.09
C THR A 295 10.68 45.35 3.62
N TYR A 296 10.31 46.54 4.11
CA TYR A 296 10.11 46.77 5.54
C TYR A 296 8.90 46.01 6.08
N ILE A 297 7.81 45.97 5.30
CA ILE A 297 6.57 45.26 5.65
C ILE A 297 6.80 43.74 5.67
N ALA A 298 7.43 43.18 4.64
CA ALA A 298 7.75 41.75 4.55
C ALA A 298 8.66 41.32 5.69
N TYR A 299 9.67 42.13 6.03
CA TYR A 299 10.51 41.91 7.21
C TYR A 299 9.68 41.89 8.51
N ALA A 300 8.77 42.86 8.70
CA ALA A 300 7.91 42.93 9.88
C ALA A 300 6.99 41.71 10.01
N ILE A 301 6.43 41.23 8.89
CA ILE A 301 5.57 40.04 8.84
C ILE A 301 6.40 38.79 9.18
N ALA A 302 7.55 38.59 8.54
CA ALA A 302 8.41 37.44 8.81
C ALA A 302 8.86 37.40 10.28
N GLN A 303 9.29 38.55 10.82
CA GLN A 303 9.66 38.66 12.23
C GLN A 303 8.48 38.37 13.17
N GLN A 304 7.28 38.87 12.84
CA GLN A 304 6.07 38.58 13.61
C GLN A 304 5.71 37.10 13.58
N ASN A 305 5.79 36.45 12.42
CA ASN A 305 5.47 35.02 12.30
C ASN A 305 6.45 34.16 13.08
N ILE A 306 7.75 34.46 13.04
CA ILE A 306 8.75 33.82 13.91
C ILE A 306 8.33 33.96 15.39
N LYS A 307 8.05 35.20 15.84
CA LYS A 307 7.61 35.45 17.23
C LYS A 307 6.33 34.70 17.58
N LEU A 308 5.35 34.64 16.69
CA LEU A 308 4.09 33.92 16.90
C LEU A 308 4.32 32.42 17.02
N LYS A 309 5.17 31.83 16.19
CA LYS A 309 5.52 30.40 16.24
C LYS A 309 6.29 30.07 17.53
N GLU A 310 7.23 30.93 17.92
CA GLU A 310 7.92 30.83 19.22
C GLU A 310 6.92 30.89 20.40
N GLN A 311 5.94 31.80 20.37
CA GLN A 311 4.88 31.88 21.39
C GLN A 311 3.95 30.66 21.40
N GLN A 312 3.79 29.98 20.26
CA GLN A 312 3.02 28.74 20.11
C GLN A 312 3.80 27.50 20.57
N GLY A 313 4.98 27.67 21.18
CA GLY A 313 5.82 26.56 21.64
C GLY A 313 6.61 25.88 20.51
N VAL A 314 6.60 26.45 19.30
CA VAL A 314 7.53 26.08 18.24
C VAL A 314 8.83 26.81 18.55
N ASP A 315 9.62 26.20 19.43
CA ASP A 315 10.86 26.79 19.88
C ASP A 315 11.80 26.99 18.68
N ALA A 316 12.24 28.22 18.41
CA ALA A 316 13.57 28.38 17.85
C ALA A 316 14.50 27.99 18.97
N GLY A 317 14.68 26.69 19.20
CA GLY A 317 15.52 26.21 20.28
C GLY A 317 16.84 26.95 20.22
N THR A 318 17.01 27.97 21.06
CA THR A 318 18.34 28.46 21.36
C THR A 318 19.02 27.40 22.17
N ASP A 319 18.26 26.52 22.84
CA ASP A 319 18.70 25.30 23.52
C ASP A 319 18.95 24.18 22.52
N ILE A 320 20.18 23.66 22.54
CA ILE A 320 20.56 22.53 21.70
C ILE A 320 19.81 21.30 22.19
N GLN A 321 18.87 20.80 21.39
CA GLN A 321 18.25 19.51 21.61
C GLN A 321 19.14 18.41 21.04
N ILE A 322 19.29 17.32 21.80
CA ILE A 322 20.00 16.12 21.35
C ILE A 322 18.96 15.06 21.02
N ILE A 323 18.88 14.68 19.76
CA ILE A 323 17.92 13.72 19.26
C ILE A 323 18.64 12.40 19.02
N HIS A 324 18.28 11.40 19.83
CA HIS A 324 18.71 10.02 19.70
C HIS A 324 17.55 9.09 20.06
N ASN A 325 17.30 8.11 19.23
CA ASN A 325 16.39 7.01 19.51
C ASN A 325 17.09 5.69 19.13
N PRO A 326 17.57 4.89 20.10
CA PRO A 326 18.43 3.73 19.83
C PRO A 326 17.79 2.68 18.92
N LEU A 327 16.46 2.53 18.97
CA LEU A 327 15.71 1.54 18.19
C LEU A 327 15.05 2.16 16.94
N GLY A 328 14.99 3.49 16.86
CA GLY A 328 14.32 4.21 15.78
C GLY A 328 12.86 3.81 15.66
N THR A 329 12.41 3.52 14.43
CA THR A 329 11.08 2.98 14.15
C THR A 329 11.06 1.44 14.13
N GLU A 330 12.21 0.80 14.34
CA GLU A 330 12.39 -0.64 14.21
C GLU A 330 12.03 -1.22 12.83
N ASN A 331 11.93 -0.38 11.79
CA ASN A 331 11.78 -0.81 10.41
C ASN A 331 12.97 -1.71 10.00
N LYS A 332 12.71 -2.90 9.47
CA LYS A 332 13.76 -3.89 9.16
C LYS A 332 14.63 -3.52 7.96
N TYR A 333 14.21 -2.56 7.14
CA TYR A 333 14.86 -2.15 5.90
C TYR A 333 15.41 -0.72 5.91
N ILE A 334 14.85 0.15 6.75
CA ILE A 334 15.22 1.56 6.84
C ILE A 334 15.80 1.82 8.23
N PHE A 335 16.95 2.50 8.26
CA PHE A 335 17.64 2.90 9.49
C PHE A 335 17.78 4.42 9.51
N SER A 336 17.32 5.06 10.58
CA SER A 336 17.45 6.50 10.77
C SER A 336 18.86 6.92 11.25
N VAL A 337 19.23 8.17 10.99
CA VAL A 337 20.49 8.79 11.45
C VAL A 337 20.55 9.05 12.95
N ILE A 338 19.46 8.78 13.69
CA ILE A 338 19.40 8.90 15.15
C ILE A 338 19.44 7.54 15.87
N GLU A 339 19.64 6.45 15.14
CA GLU A 339 19.64 5.09 15.69
C GLU A 339 21.00 4.61 16.19
N ARG A 340 20.97 3.64 17.12
CA ARG A 340 22.14 2.83 17.44
C ARG A 340 22.25 1.69 16.43
N PHE A 341 23.48 1.39 15.98
CA PHE A 341 23.74 0.25 15.12
C PHE A 341 24.78 -0.70 15.73
N PRO A 342 24.51 -2.01 15.81
CA PRO A 342 23.20 -2.64 15.62
C PRO A 342 22.21 -2.21 16.73
N ARG A 343 20.90 -2.26 16.44
CA ARG A 343 19.85 -1.87 17.41
C ARG A 343 19.93 -2.71 18.69
N GLN A 344 20.23 -4.01 18.55
CA GLN A 344 20.36 -4.98 19.63
C GLN A 344 21.71 -5.70 19.50
N PRO A 345 22.78 -5.19 20.14
CA PRO A 345 24.13 -5.74 19.97
C PRO A 345 24.32 -7.17 20.48
N GLU A 346 24.99 -7.98 19.67
CA GLU A 346 25.47 -9.31 20.02
C GLU A 346 26.97 -9.28 20.42
N GLU A 347 27.43 -10.31 21.13
CA GLU A 347 28.82 -10.45 21.57
C GLU A 347 29.80 -10.32 20.39
N GLY A 348 30.76 -9.40 20.51
CA GLY A 348 31.77 -9.15 19.48
C GLY A 348 31.33 -8.19 18.36
N GLU A 349 30.06 -7.74 18.31
CA GLU A 349 29.64 -6.72 17.36
C GLU A 349 30.11 -5.33 17.80
N ASN A 350 30.63 -4.54 16.85
CA ASN A 350 31.00 -3.15 17.10
C ASN A 350 29.75 -2.26 17.18
N VAL A 351 29.65 -1.43 18.21
CA VAL A 351 28.49 -0.56 18.45
C VAL A 351 28.77 0.87 17.98
N ILE A 352 27.90 1.36 17.11
CA ILE A 352 27.88 2.72 16.56
C ILE A 352 26.73 3.49 17.21
N LEU A 353 27.05 4.66 17.76
CA LEU A 353 26.08 5.61 18.29
C LEU A 353 25.94 6.79 17.34
N LYS A 354 24.69 7.16 17.01
CA LYS A 354 24.38 8.29 16.15
C LYS A 354 23.41 9.25 16.83
N ALA A 355 23.59 10.55 16.65
CA ALA A 355 22.69 11.56 17.20
C ALA A 355 22.60 12.78 16.27
N VAL A 356 21.48 13.50 16.32
CA VAL A 356 21.30 14.79 15.65
C VAL A 356 21.20 15.88 16.72
N THR A 357 21.77 17.06 16.45
CA THR A 357 21.57 18.25 17.28
C THR A 357 20.64 19.22 16.56
N GLN A 358 19.74 19.86 17.30
CA GLN A 358 18.86 20.90 16.77
C GLN A 358 18.99 22.17 17.64
N PRO A 359 19.40 23.32 17.06
CA PRO A 359 19.93 23.47 15.71
C PRO A 359 21.27 22.75 15.55
N PHE A 360 21.52 22.24 14.34
CA PHE A 360 22.81 21.63 13.99
C PHE A 360 23.85 22.73 13.75
N ASP A 361 25.00 22.64 14.40
CA ASP A 361 26.11 23.56 14.20
C ASP A 361 27.44 22.78 14.19
N GLU A 362 28.25 23.00 13.16
CA GLU A 362 29.54 22.32 12.96
C GLU A 362 30.58 22.70 14.02
N GLU A 363 30.41 23.82 14.71
CA GLU A 363 31.29 24.26 15.80
C GLU A 363 31.01 23.53 17.13
N GLN A 364 29.91 22.79 17.24
CA GLN A 364 29.55 22.03 18.44
C GLN A 364 30.56 20.90 18.69
N VAL A 365 30.91 20.69 19.97
CA VAL A 365 31.71 19.53 20.38
C VAL A 365 30.78 18.48 20.99
N VAL A 366 30.53 17.42 20.23
CA VAL A 366 29.64 16.32 20.65
C VAL A 366 30.44 15.10 21.07
N ASN A 367 30.07 14.52 22.21
CA ASN A 367 30.71 13.33 22.75
C ASN A 367 29.68 12.33 23.26
N ALA A 368 29.99 11.04 23.12
CA ALA A 368 29.27 9.97 23.79
C ALA A 368 30.04 9.54 25.05
N ILE A 369 29.34 9.44 26.17
CA ILE A 369 29.87 8.92 27.43
C ILE A 369 29.10 7.65 27.72
N TYR A 370 29.80 6.56 27.97
CA TYR A 370 29.20 5.26 28.24
C TYR A 370 29.82 4.57 29.44
N THR A 371 29.05 3.71 30.09
CA THR A 371 29.48 2.84 31.18
C THR A 371 29.33 1.39 30.75
N VAL A 372 30.21 0.52 31.26
CA VAL A 372 30.10 -0.94 31.12
C VAL A 372 29.99 -1.51 32.51
N ASN A 373 28.86 -2.17 32.81
CA ASN A 373 28.56 -2.71 34.14
C ASN A 373 28.70 -1.66 35.26
N GLY A 374 28.29 -0.42 34.98
CA GLY A 374 28.38 0.72 35.91
C GLY A 374 29.75 1.41 35.99
N ILE A 375 30.77 0.89 35.30
CA ILE A 375 32.11 1.49 35.25
C ILE A 375 32.17 2.44 34.05
N THR A 376 32.27 3.74 34.31
CA THR A 376 32.41 4.78 33.27
C THR A 376 33.67 4.54 32.45
N GLN A 377 33.51 4.49 31.13
CA GLN A 377 34.60 4.35 30.17
C GLN A 377 35.04 5.73 29.64
N GLN A 378 36.00 5.75 28.71
CA GLN A 378 36.49 6.99 28.10
C GLN A 378 35.40 7.71 27.29
N LYS A 379 35.48 9.05 27.31
CA LYS A 379 34.66 9.95 26.49
C LYS A 379 35.01 9.77 25.00
N SER A 380 34.06 9.36 24.18
CA SER A 380 34.24 9.14 22.75
C SER A 380 33.77 10.37 21.96
N ARG A 381 34.69 11.05 21.26
CA ARG A 381 34.37 12.25 20.47
C ARG A 381 33.64 11.86 19.18
N MET A 382 32.46 12.41 18.96
CA MET A 382 31.67 12.15 17.77
C MET A 382 32.15 12.98 16.58
N ARG A 383 31.95 12.44 15.37
CA ARG A 383 32.33 13.06 14.10
C ARG A 383 31.09 13.37 13.28
N ILE A 384 31.13 14.46 12.53
CA ILE A 384 30.07 14.82 11.59
C ILE A 384 30.07 13.82 10.43
N LYS A 385 28.89 13.34 10.10
CA LYS A 385 28.59 12.51 8.93
C LYS A 385 27.41 13.14 8.17
N THR A 386 27.24 12.71 6.93
CA THR A 386 26.14 13.16 6.09
C THR A 386 25.44 11.92 5.53
N SER A 387 24.12 11.87 5.67
CA SER A 387 23.30 10.80 5.10
C SER A 387 23.27 10.89 3.56
N SER A 388 22.78 9.85 2.90
CA SER A 388 22.53 9.87 1.45
C SER A 388 21.55 10.97 1.02
N GLU A 389 20.71 11.44 1.94
CA GLU A 389 19.72 12.51 1.72
C GLU A 389 20.25 13.90 2.07
N GLY A 390 21.53 14.00 2.49
CA GLY A 390 22.18 15.27 2.82
C GLY A 390 22.01 15.73 4.28
N GLU A 391 21.34 14.95 5.12
CA GLU A 391 21.17 15.27 6.55
C GLU A 391 22.49 15.10 7.29
N LYS A 392 22.92 16.11 8.04
CA LYS A 392 24.12 16.06 8.88
C LYS A 392 23.79 15.49 10.26
N TYR A 393 24.61 14.57 10.73
CA TYR A 393 24.46 13.93 12.03
C TYR A 393 25.82 13.63 12.66
N TRP A 394 25.82 13.34 13.96
CA TRP A 394 27.00 12.97 14.74
C TRP A 394 27.10 11.46 14.87
N GLU A 395 28.28 10.89 14.69
CA GLU A 395 28.53 9.44 14.78
C GLU A 395 29.80 9.14 15.58
N THR A 396 29.77 8.09 16.40
CA THR A 396 30.98 7.49 16.97
C THR A 396 30.84 5.99 17.18
N GLU A 397 31.98 5.31 17.24
CA GLU A 397 32.10 3.90 17.60
C GLU A 397 32.54 3.79 19.07
N ILE A 398 31.92 2.87 19.82
CA ILE A 398 32.25 2.61 21.24
C ILE A 398 32.87 1.22 21.48
N GLY A 399 33.13 0.47 20.39
CA GLY A 399 33.74 -0.86 20.44
C GLY A 399 32.72 -2.00 20.53
N SER A 400 33.25 -3.20 20.78
CA SER A 400 32.48 -4.42 21.02
C SER A 400 32.52 -4.83 22.48
N PHE A 401 31.51 -5.56 22.92
CA PHE A 401 31.32 -5.93 24.32
C PHE A 401 31.13 -7.44 24.49
N ASN A 402 31.29 -7.92 25.72
CA ASN A 402 31.14 -9.34 26.05
C ASN A 402 29.68 -9.66 26.37
N TYR A 403 29.34 -10.94 26.27
CA TYR A 403 28.05 -11.44 26.73
C TYR A 403 27.68 -10.96 28.15
N CYS A 404 26.42 -10.56 28.34
CA CYS A 404 25.86 -10.02 29.59
C CYS A 404 26.37 -8.64 30.01
N ASP A 405 27.30 -8.01 29.29
CA ASP A 405 27.69 -6.64 29.59
C ASP A 405 26.46 -5.72 29.47
N ARG A 406 26.24 -4.90 30.51
CA ARG A 406 25.22 -3.86 30.54
C ARG A 406 25.85 -2.52 30.22
N ILE A 407 25.43 -1.93 29.10
CA ILE A 407 25.94 -0.66 28.63
C ILE A 407 24.88 0.40 28.91
N THR A 408 25.27 1.50 29.56
CA THR A 408 24.49 2.74 29.58
C THR A 408 25.28 3.84 28.92
N TYR A 409 24.63 4.79 28.25
CA TYR A 409 25.29 5.92 27.61
C TYR A 409 24.38 7.14 27.49
N TYR A 410 25.01 8.30 27.36
CA TYR A 410 24.36 9.57 27.03
C TYR A 410 25.31 10.43 26.19
N PHE A 411 24.78 11.49 25.60
CA PHE A 411 25.54 12.43 24.78
C PHE A 411 25.75 13.74 25.53
N GLU A 412 26.94 14.32 25.40
CA GLU A 412 27.26 15.69 25.81
C GLU A 412 27.54 16.55 24.58
N VAL A 413 26.77 17.63 24.44
CA VAL A 413 27.03 18.66 23.42
C VAL A 413 27.49 19.93 24.11
N SER A 414 28.65 20.45 23.69
CA SER A 414 29.14 21.75 24.14
C SER A 414 29.11 22.76 22.99
N ASP A 415 28.41 23.88 23.18
CA ASP A 415 28.66 25.13 22.45
C ASP A 415 29.62 26.00 23.30
N ARG A 416 30.24 27.03 22.75
CA ARG A 416 31.30 27.83 23.41
C ARG A 416 30.91 28.43 24.79
N GLN A 417 29.66 28.34 25.24
CA GLN A 417 29.18 28.90 26.51
C GLN A 417 28.55 27.88 27.48
N ARG A 418 28.16 26.67 27.05
CA ARG A 418 27.49 25.66 27.92
C ARG A 418 27.60 24.21 27.40
N THR A 419 27.31 23.26 28.29
CA THR A 419 27.23 21.82 27.97
C THR A 419 25.83 21.29 28.30
N ILE A 420 25.19 20.62 27.34
CA ILE A 420 23.87 19.98 27.47
C ILE A 420 24.04 18.45 27.40
N LYS A 421 23.21 17.72 28.16
CA LYS A 421 23.19 16.25 28.20
C LYS A 421 21.88 15.71 27.64
N SER A 422 21.96 14.59 26.94
CA SER A 422 20.76 13.82 26.55
C SER A 422 20.22 13.03 27.75
N ASN A 423 19.09 12.35 27.53
CA ASN A 423 18.67 11.23 28.38
C ASN A 423 19.73 10.12 28.39
N GLU A 424 19.67 9.26 29.41
CA GLU A 424 20.45 8.02 29.44
C GLU A 424 19.74 6.93 28.64
N TYR A 425 20.51 6.19 27.86
CA TYR A 425 20.09 5.06 27.05
C TYR A 425 20.89 3.82 27.44
N GLY A 426 20.40 2.62 27.13
CA GLY A 426 21.18 1.41 27.41
C GLY A 426 20.79 0.19 26.58
N PHE A 427 21.60 -0.86 26.73
CA PHE A 427 21.36 -2.19 26.19
C PHE A 427 22.16 -3.23 26.98
N THR A 428 21.71 -4.49 26.89
CA THR A 428 22.47 -5.66 27.36
C THR A 428 22.93 -6.46 26.15
N VAL A 429 24.18 -6.91 26.16
CA VAL A 429 24.78 -7.65 25.05
C VAL A 429 24.27 -9.07 25.01
N ARG A 430 23.85 -9.52 23.82
CA ARG A 430 23.26 -10.83 23.58
C ARG A 430 24.25 -11.84 23.02
N LYS A 431 23.98 -13.13 23.19
CA LYS A 431 24.77 -14.22 22.59
C LYS A 431 23.92 -15.40 22.17
N TRP A 432 24.28 -16.01 21.04
CA TRP A 432 23.71 -17.27 20.59
C TRP A 432 24.32 -18.45 21.37
N HIS A 433 23.45 -19.26 21.97
CA HIS A 433 23.78 -20.50 22.66
C HIS A 433 23.19 -21.70 21.91
N THR A 434 24.04 -22.66 21.56
CA THR A 434 23.60 -23.95 21.01
C THR A 434 23.18 -24.88 22.14
N LEU A 435 21.98 -25.45 22.09
CA LEU A 435 21.53 -26.46 23.04
C LEU A 435 22.33 -27.76 22.82
N SER A 436 23.25 -28.07 23.74
CA SER A 436 24.31 -29.06 23.51
C SER A 436 24.23 -30.32 24.38
N LYS A 437 23.32 -30.34 25.36
CA LYS A 437 23.07 -31.46 26.25
C LYS A 437 21.58 -31.60 26.58
N VAL A 438 21.09 -32.83 26.62
CA VAL A 438 19.74 -33.19 27.09
C VAL A 438 19.83 -33.68 28.52
N THR A 439 18.92 -33.22 29.38
CA THR A 439 18.86 -33.58 30.80
C THR A 439 17.72 -34.53 31.13
N GLY A 440 16.72 -34.67 30.25
CA GLY A 440 15.61 -35.60 30.45
C GLY A 440 14.78 -35.75 29.18
N ILE A 441 14.19 -36.93 29.02
CA ILE A 441 13.24 -37.25 27.95
C ILE A 441 12.03 -37.88 28.61
N VAL A 442 10.84 -37.44 28.22
CA VAL A 442 9.57 -37.96 28.73
C VAL A 442 8.70 -38.34 27.54
N GLU A 443 8.39 -39.63 27.43
CA GLU A 443 7.45 -40.16 26.45
C GLU A 443 6.06 -40.27 27.10
N GLY A 444 5.08 -39.60 26.50
CA GLY A 444 3.67 -39.67 26.85
C GLY A 444 2.86 -40.29 25.71
N GLU A 445 1.54 -40.36 25.88
CA GLU A 445 0.64 -40.83 24.83
C GLU A 445 0.65 -39.85 23.66
N ASN A 446 1.26 -40.25 22.53
CA ASN A 446 1.41 -39.45 21.30
C ASN A 446 2.18 -38.13 21.48
N GLU A 447 3.04 -38.03 22.49
CA GLU A 447 3.88 -36.85 22.75
C GLU A 447 5.27 -37.23 23.27
N LEU A 448 6.29 -36.53 22.81
CA LEU A 448 7.66 -36.60 23.31
C LEU A 448 8.10 -35.23 23.84
N SER A 449 8.53 -35.16 25.10
CA SER A 449 9.15 -33.98 25.68
C SER A 449 10.65 -34.19 25.87
N VAL A 450 11.47 -33.29 25.31
CA VAL A 450 12.93 -33.29 25.42
C VAL A 450 13.38 -32.04 26.19
N TYR A 451 13.99 -32.25 27.36
CA TYR A 451 14.50 -31.18 28.23
C TYR A 451 15.99 -31.00 28.03
N PHE A 452 16.43 -29.77 27.78
CA PHE A 452 17.83 -29.44 27.54
C PHE A 452 18.54 -28.98 28.81
N GLU A 453 19.87 -28.86 28.75
CA GLU A 453 20.60 -28.21 29.84
C GLU A 453 20.16 -26.77 30.04
N ASN A 454 20.22 -26.35 31.30
CA ASN A 454 19.95 -24.99 31.67
C ASN A 454 21.05 -24.06 31.15
N ILE A 455 20.66 -22.92 30.59
CA ILE A 455 21.58 -21.88 30.16
C ILE A 455 21.57 -20.77 31.21
N ASP A 456 22.77 -20.36 31.66
CA ASP A 456 23.02 -19.28 32.61
C ASP A 456 22.44 -19.45 34.02
N ASN A 457 22.30 -20.69 34.52
CA ASN A 457 21.73 -21.00 35.84
C ASN A 457 20.33 -20.39 36.07
N ASN A 458 19.55 -20.25 35.00
CA ASN A 458 18.18 -19.75 35.01
C ASN A 458 17.25 -20.67 35.83
N GLN A 459 16.12 -20.19 36.31
CA GLN A 459 15.09 -21.05 36.92
C GLN A 459 14.31 -21.86 35.88
N HIS A 460 14.37 -21.47 34.60
CA HIS A 460 13.65 -22.15 33.52
C HIS A 460 14.60 -22.92 32.62
N ILE A 461 14.15 -24.09 32.18
CA ILE A 461 14.89 -25.05 31.35
C ILE A 461 14.26 -25.05 29.95
N PRO A 462 15.06 -24.88 28.87
CA PRO A 462 14.55 -25.04 27.51
C PRO A 462 14.02 -26.46 27.29
N CYS A 463 12.88 -26.57 26.62
CA CYS A 463 12.20 -27.82 26.32
C CYS A 463 11.68 -27.81 24.89
N LEU A 464 11.73 -28.96 24.22
CA LEU A 464 11.05 -29.21 22.95
C LEU A 464 10.02 -30.32 23.16
N LYS A 465 8.74 -30.01 22.93
CA LYS A 465 7.64 -30.98 22.95
C LYS A 465 7.22 -31.29 21.52
N ILE A 466 7.12 -32.56 21.16
CA ILE A 466 6.70 -33.03 19.84
C ILE A 466 5.43 -33.86 20.04
N LYS A 467 4.31 -33.38 19.51
CA LYS A 467 3.01 -34.00 19.65
C LYS A 467 2.41 -34.38 18.29
N GLN A 468 1.87 -35.58 18.17
CA GLN A 468 1.06 -35.93 17.00
C GLN A 468 -0.30 -35.25 17.09
N VAL A 469 -0.66 -34.51 16.03
CA VAL A 469 -1.97 -33.87 15.90
C VAL A 469 -2.92 -34.81 15.14
N ASN A 470 -2.43 -35.43 14.07
CA ASN A 470 -3.09 -36.47 13.28
C ASN A 470 -2.01 -37.29 12.55
N ASP A 471 -2.40 -38.23 11.69
CA ASP A 471 -1.47 -39.16 11.05
C ASP A 471 -0.36 -38.51 10.21
N ASN A 472 -0.60 -37.29 9.69
CA ASN A 472 0.33 -36.59 8.80
C ASN A 472 0.86 -35.27 9.38
N THR A 473 0.49 -34.93 10.62
CA THR A 473 0.79 -33.63 11.24
C THR A 473 1.42 -33.78 12.63
N LEU A 474 2.61 -33.22 12.79
CA LEU A 474 3.28 -33.08 14.08
C LEU A 474 3.32 -31.62 14.50
N LYS A 475 3.12 -31.34 15.79
CA LYS A 475 3.31 -30.03 16.41
C LYS A 475 4.54 -30.06 17.31
N TRP A 476 5.45 -29.13 17.08
CA TRP A 476 6.70 -28.96 17.81
C TRP A 476 6.62 -27.65 18.60
N SER A 477 6.56 -27.75 19.91
CA SER A 477 6.51 -26.61 20.82
C SER A 477 7.86 -26.45 21.49
N PHE A 478 8.62 -25.44 21.09
CA PHE A 478 9.78 -24.99 21.85
C PHE A 478 9.32 -24.06 22.94
N CYS A 479 9.65 -24.34 24.20
CA CYS A 479 9.24 -23.54 25.35
C CYS A 479 10.29 -23.58 26.47
N PHE A 480 10.02 -22.86 27.56
CA PHE A 480 10.81 -22.89 28.79
C PHE A 480 9.94 -23.39 29.94
N GLU A 481 10.43 -24.37 30.71
CA GLU A 481 9.72 -25.01 31.82
C GLU A 481 10.43 -24.76 33.15
N ASP A 482 9.68 -24.63 34.24
CA ASP A 482 10.25 -24.41 35.57
C ASP A 482 11.11 -25.60 36.03
N GLN A 483 12.32 -25.33 36.51
CA GLN A 483 13.30 -26.35 36.90
C GLN A 483 12.80 -27.27 38.03
N ILE A 484 11.99 -26.76 38.97
CA ILE A 484 11.43 -27.58 40.06
C ILE A 484 10.36 -28.50 39.49
N SER A 485 9.49 -27.99 38.62
CA SER A 485 8.50 -28.80 37.89
C SER A 485 9.16 -29.92 37.10
N VAL A 486 10.21 -29.62 36.32
CA VAL A 486 10.97 -30.63 35.56
C VAL A 486 11.60 -31.68 36.49
N LYS A 487 12.24 -31.25 37.59
CA LYS A 487 12.81 -32.19 38.57
C LYS A 487 11.75 -33.10 39.17
N ASN A 488 10.58 -32.57 39.52
CA ASN A 488 9.48 -33.37 40.06
C ASN A 488 8.97 -34.40 39.04
N ILE A 489 8.78 -33.99 37.77
CA ILE A 489 8.38 -34.89 36.68
C ILE A 489 9.40 -36.02 36.52
N LEU A 490 10.69 -35.69 36.40
CA LEU A 490 11.74 -36.69 36.22
C LEU A 490 11.92 -37.61 37.46
N ASN A 491 11.72 -37.08 38.66
CA ASN A 491 11.78 -37.88 39.90
C ASN A 491 10.60 -38.84 40.03
N HIS A 492 9.38 -38.42 39.68
CA HIS A 492 8.21 -39.31 39.66
C HIS A 492 8.37 -40.41 38.60
N LEU A 493 8.94 -40.08 37.44
CA LEU A 493 9.21 -41.06 36.37
C LEU A 493 10.36 -42.01 36.70
N ASN A 494 11.32 -41.63 37.55
CA ASN A 494 12.31 -42.60 38.05
C ASN A 494 11.69 -43.63 39.02
N GLN A 495 10.45 -43.42 39.49
CA GLN A 495 9.71 -44.36 40.36
C GLN A 495 8.66 -45.20 39.61
N SER A 496 8.24 -44.79 38.41
CA SER A 496 7.33 -45.53 37.50
C SER A 496 8.10 -45.99 36.26
N THR A 497 7.94 -47.22 35.78
CA THR A 497 8.77 -47.89 34.75
C THR A 497 8.92 -47.24 33.34
N ASN A 498 8.60 -45.96 33.13
CA ASN A 498 8.63 -45.26 31.84
C ASN A 498 9.80 -44.24 31.68
N ALA A 499 10.80 -44.22 32.55
CA ALA A 499 12.02 -43.43 32.34
C ALA A 499 13.02 -44.19 31.43
N LEU A 500 13.18 -43.74 30.19
CA LEU A 500 14.17 -44.27 29.26
C LEU A 500 15.58 -43.78 29.64
N ASN A 501 16.54 -44.70 29.72
CA ASN A 501 17.95 -44.38 29.99
C ASN A 501 18.52 -43.40 28.94
N ILE A 502 19.24 -42.39 29.43
CA ILE A 502 19.78 -41.22 28.71
C ILE A 502 20.78 -41.59 27.58
N ASP A 503 21.22 -42.85 27.47
CA ASP A 503 22.26 -43.26 26.50
C ASP A 503 21.76 -43.75 25.13
N ASN A 504 20.44 -43.74 24.88
CA ASN A 504 19.83 -44.42 23.73
C ASN A 504 19.38 -43.51 22.57
N THR A 505 19.18 -44.14 21.39
CA THR A 505 18.34 -43.61 20.31
C THR A 505 16.91 -44.02 20.59
N LEU A 506 15.96 -43.09 20.43
CA LEU A 506 14.54 -43.29 20.63
C LEU A 506 13.84 -43.28 19.28
N ASP A 507 13.03 -44.30 19.03
CA ASP A 507 12.18 -44.40 17.85
C ASP A 507 10.73 -44.32 18.31
N ILE A 508 9.98 -43.33 17.82
CA ILE A 508 8.57 -43.14 18.13
C ILE A 508 7.78 -43.13 16.84
N ASP A 509 6.74 -43.95 16.80
CA ASP A 509 5.77 -43.96 15.72
C ASP A 509 4.72 -42.88 16.00
N PHE A 510 4.56 -41.95 15.06
CA PHE A 510 3.56 -40.90 15.06
C PHE A 510 2.73 -40.98 13.78
N GLY A 511 1.71 -41.85 13.80
CA GLY A 511 0.85 -42.08 12.64
C GLY A 511 1.64 -42.59 11.44
N ASN A 512 1.66 -41.83 10.34
CA ASN A 512 2.40 -42.18 9.12
C ASN A 512 3.88 -41.78 9.16
N ASN A 513 4.37 -41.29 10.29
CA ASN A 513 5.72 -40.79 10.45
C ASN A 513 6.45 -41.52 11.58
N LYS A 514 7.74 -41.77 11.40
CA LYS A 514 8.61 -42.30 12.45
C LYS A 514 9.65 -41.25 12.86
N LEU A 515 9.55 -40.76 14.09
CA LEU A 515 10.57 -39.88 14.68
C LEU A 515 11.70 -40.75 15.24
N ASN A 516 12.94 -40.48 14.82
CA ASN A 516 14.14 -41.06 15.44
C ASN A 516 14.90 -39.93 16.13
N PHE A 517 15.06 -39.99 17.45
CA PHE A 517 15.79 -39.02 18.25
C PHE A 517 17.06 -39.66 18.81
N ASN A 518 18.23 -39.08 18.52
CA ASN A 518 19.51 -39.53 19.05
C ASN A 518 20.00 -38.57 20.13
N ASN A 519 19.99 -39.02 21.39
CA ASN A 519 20.35 -38.18 22.52
C ASN A 519 21.83 -37.74 22.52
N ASN A 520 22.75 -38.68 22.30
CA ASN A 520 24.19 -38.43 22.29
C ASN A 520 24.63 -37.41 21.22
N LYS A 521 23.87 -37.33 20.12
CA LYS A 521 24.15 -36.44 19.00
C LYS A 521 23.29 -35.18 19.01
N ILE A 522 22.22 -35.15 19.82
CA ILE A 522 21.12 -34.19 19.82
C ILE A 522 20.67 -33.92 18.40
N SER A 523 20.19 -35.00 17.77
CA SER A 523 19.74 -34.96 16.39
C SER A 523 18.45 -35.74 16.24
N PHE A 524 17.58 -35.27 15.37
CA PHE A 524 16.37 -35.99 14.99
C PHE A 524 16.38 -36.32 13.49
N SER A 525 15.63 -37.34 13.11
CA SER A 525 15.11 -37.54 11.76
C SER A 525 13.64 -37.93 11.80
N ILE A 526 12.87 -37.45 10.84
CA ILE A 526 11.51 -37.89 10.55
C ILE A 526 11.60 -38.74 9.29
N ASN A 527 11.12 -39.98 9.38
CA ASN A 527 11.03 -40.88 8.25
C ASN A 527 9.57 -41.20 7.91
N ASP A 528 9.28 -41.47 6.64
CA ASP A 528 8.00 -42.03 6.22
C ASP A 528 7.85 -43.50 6.66
N LEU A 529 6.68 -44.10 6.39
CA LEU A 529 6.41 -45.53 6.64
C LEU A 529 7.35 -46.49 5.87
N ASN A 530 8.01 -46.01 4.81
CA ASN A 530 8.99 -46.76 4.03
C ASN A 530 10.44 -46.60 4.57
N ASN A 531 10.62 -45.90 5.70
CA ASN A 531 11.90 -45.51 6.28
C ASN A 531 12.76 -44.55 5.42
N ASN A 532 12.16 -43.84 4.46
CA ASN A 532 12.83 -42.74 3.78
C ASN A 532 12.87 -41.51 4.69
N THR A 533 14.05 -40.90 4.87
CA THR A 533 14.17 -39.67 5.65
C THR A 533 13.58 -38.48 4.91
N ILE A 534 12.53 -37.90 5.49
CA ILE A 534 11.82 -36.71 5.00
C ILE A 534 12.52 -35.44 5.48
N LEU A 535 12.83 -35.37 6.77
CA LEU A 535 13.45 -34.21 7.41
C LEU A 535 14.43 -34.67 8.48
N LYS A 536 15.55 -33.97 8.67
CA LYS A 536 16.48 -34.22 9.78
C LYS A 536 17.15 -32.94 10.25
N SER A 537 17.59 -32.94 11.50
CA SER A 537 18.37 -31.82 12.03
C SER A 537 19.72 -31.67 11.32
N TYR A 538 20.25 -30.45 11.28
CA TYR A 538 21.58 -30.19 10.75
C TYR A 538 22.66 -30.70 11.70
N ARG A 539 23.75 -31.27 11.16
CA ARG A 539 24.92 -31.66 11.96
C ARG A 539 26.19 -31.74 11.10
N LYS A 540 27.09 -30.77 11.26
CA LYS A 540 28.43 -30.78 10.67
C LYS A 540 29.43 -30.21 11.67
N ASN A 541 30.54 -30.91 11.93
CA ASN A 541 31.63 -30.47 12.84
C ASN A 541 31.18 -29.91 14.21
N LYS A 542 30.05 -30.39 14.76
CA LYS A 542 29.43 -29.94 16.02
C LYS A 542 28.88 -28.50 16.04
N ARG A 543 28.89 -27.73 14.93
CA ARG A 543 28.26 -26.39 14.82
C ARG A 543 27.84 -26.05 13.37
N PRO A 544 26.66 -25.44 13.16
CA PRO A 544 25.62 -25.15 14.15
C PRO A 544 24.97 -26.44 14.69
N GLY A 545 24.45 -26.39 15.92
CA GLY A 545 23.67 -27.49 16.49
C GLY A 545 22.21 -27.40 16.05
N PHE A 546 21.36 -28.37 16.42
CA PHE A 546 19.97 -28.40 15.97
C PHE A 546 19.17 -27.16 16.38
N ILE A 547 19.28 -26.72 17.64
CA ILE A 547 18.57 -25.55 18.17
C ILE A 547 19.58 -24.57 18.76
N ASP A 548 19.51 -23.32 18.33
CA ASP A 548 20.23 -22.20 18.94
C ASP A 548 19.21 -21.21 19.55
N ILE A 549 19.55 -20.60 20.68
CA ILE A 549 18.77 -19.54 21.32
C ILE A 549 19.62 -18.28 21.52
N LEU A 550 19.02 -17.11 21.39
CA LEU A 550 19.68 -15.82 21.65
C LEU A 550 19.22 -15.27 23.00
N THR A 551 20.14 -15.17 23.96
CA THR A 551 19.88 -14.69 25.33
C THR A 551 20.82 -13.53 25.67
N ASP A 552 20.62 -12.86 26.81
CA ASP A 552 21.50 -11.80 27.37
C ASP A 552 21.90 -12.09 28.83
N GLY A 553 21.76 -13.35 29.26
CA GLY A 553 21.92 -13.80 30.64
C GLY A 553 20.69 -13.56 31.52
N SER A 554 19.64 -12.92 30.99
CA SER A 554 18.33 -12.93 31.63
C SER A 554 17.65 -14.30 31.48
N SER A 555 16.54 -14.46 32.18
CA SER A 555 15.76 -15.69 32.13
C SER A 555 14.96 -15.90 30.83
N GLN A 556 15.23 -15.10 29.78
CA GLN A 556 14.45 -15.03 28.54
C GLN A 556 15.33 -15.25 27.31
N ALA A 557 14.76 -15.90 26.30
CA ALA A 557 15.27 -15.89 24.94
C ALA A 557 14.57 -14.81 24.10
N PHE A 558 15.37 -14.11 23.29
CA PHE A 558 14.92 -13.10 22.34
C PHE A 558 14.70 -13.67 20.95
N LYS A 559 15.40 -14.76 20.62
CA LYS A 559 15.22 -15.50 19.37
C LYS A 559 15.48 -16.97 19.59
N VAL A 560 14.87 -17.79 18.73
CA VAL A 560 15.18 -19.21 18.57
C VAL A 560 15.50 -19.47 17.10
N ARG A 561 16.45 -20.38 16.84
CA ARG A 561 16.81 -20.82 15.51
C ARG A 561 16.82 -22.34 15.44
N PHE A 562 16.06 -22.91 14.51
CA PHE A 562 16.15 -24.31 14.13
C PHE A 562 17.07 -24.47 12.92
N ASN A 563 18.06 -25.35 13.04
CA ASN A 563 19.00 -25.69 11.98
C ASN A 563 18.68 -27.08 11.44
N LEU A 564 18.22 -27.15 10.20
CA LEU A 564 17.75 -28.35 9.51
C LEU A 564 18.66 -28.70 8.34
N ASN A 565 18.78 -29.99 8.02
CA ASN A 565 19.50 -30.40 6.82
C ASN A 565 18.61 -30.21 5.59
N MET A 566 19.19 -29.62 4.56
CA MET A 566 18.53 -29.41 3.27
C MET A 566 19.26 -30.23 2.21
N ALA A 567 18.56 -31.18 1.56
CA ALA A 567 19.17 -32.03 0.54
C ALA A 567 19.61 -31.19 -0.67
N SER A 568 20.57 -31.65 -1.48
CA SER A 568 21.12 -30.83 -2.58
C SER A 568 20.12 -30.50 -3.69
N ASP A 569 19.18 -31.40 -3.93
CA ASP A 569 18.12 -31.31 -4.94
C ASP A 569 16.80 -30.75 -4.38
N GLU A 570 16.71 -30.52 -3.08
CA GLU A 570 15.52 -29.98 -2.43
C GLU A 570 15.23 -28.53 -2.86
N ARG A 571 13.95 -28.25 -3.13
CA ARG A 571 13.40 -26.94 -3.45
C ARG A 571 12.34 -26.56 -2.43
N ILE A 572 12.28 -25.27 -2.12
CA ILE A 572 11.40 -24.70 -1.09
C ILE A 572 10.51 -23.65 -1.73
N PHE A 573 9.20 -23.77 -1.54
CA PHE A 573 8.14 -22.93 -2.09
C PHE A 573 7.27 -22.31 -0.98
N GLY A 574 6.33 -21.44 -1.36
CA GLY A 574 5.39 -20.77 -0.45
C GLY A 574 5.93 -19.44 0.07
N LEU A 575 5.91 -19.27 1.39
CA LEU A 575 6.32 -18.08 2.15
C LEU A 575 5.43 -16.83 1.95
N GLY A 576 4.18 -17.02 1.55
CA GLY A 576 3.22 -15.97 1.22
C GLY A 576 3.27 -15.57 -0.26
N GLU A 577 2.80 -14.36 -0.54
CA GLU A 577 2.91 -13.75 -1.86
C GLU A 577 4.33 -13.26 -2.12
N ARG A 578 4.97 -13.68 -3.22
CA ARG A 578 6.38 -13.35 -3.54
C ARG A 578 6.59 -13.12 -5.03
N TYR A 579 7.37 -12.08 -5.35
CA TYR A 579 7.41 -11.49 -6.69
C TYR A 579 8.63 -11.89 -7.52
N SER A 580 9.78 -12.09 -6.88
CA SER A 580 11.04 -12.28 -7.60
C SER A 580 11.32 -13.75 -8.00
N HIS A 581 10.95 -14.71 -7.15
CA HIS A 581 11.29 -16.14 -7.29
C HIS A 581 10.08 -17.01 -6.92
N ILE A 582 10.02 -18.23 -7.47
CA ILE A 582 9.02 -19.23 -7.10
C ILE A 582 9.54 -20.20 -6.03
N GLN A 583 10.87 -20.41 -6.00
CA GLN A 583 11.57 -21.23 -5.03
C GLN A 583 12.74 -20.46 -4.42
N TYR A 584 13.14 -20.82 -3.19
CA TYR A 584 14.03 -19.98 -2.39
C TYR A 584 15.37 -20.61 -2.02
N ARG A 585 15.75 -21.76 -2.59
CA ARG A 585 17.10 -22.32 -2.39
C ARG A 585 18.16 -21.31 -2.85
N GLY A 586 19.13 -21.05 -1.98
CA GLY A 586 20.18 -20.07 -2.17
C GLY A 586 19.81 -18.65 -1.74
N LEU A 587 18.61 -18.44 -1.16
CA LEU A 587 18.10 -17.13 -0.77
C LEU A 587 17.85 -17.03 0.75
N GLU A 588 17.80 -15.78 1.21
CA GLU A 588 17.32 -15.41 2.54
C GLU A 588 16.00 -14.66 2.38
N VAL A 589 14.96 -15.12 3.07
CA VAL A 589 13.59 -14.60 2.95
C VAL A 589 13.04 -14.34 4.36
N ASP A 590 12.37 -13.22 4.56
CA ASP A 590 11.77 -12.89 5.84
C ASP A 590 10.24 -12.81 5.80
N ASN A 591 9.65 -12.89 6.99
CA ASN A 591 8.22 -12.73 7.23
C ASN A 591 7.97 -11.41 7.94
N TYR A 592 7.76 -10.39 7.10
CA TYR A 592 7.56 -9.02 7.53
C TYR A 592 6.68 -8.30 6.52
N VAL A 593 5.41 -8.06 6.88
CA VAL A 593 4.47 -7.28 6.07
C VAL A 593 5.11 -5.94 5.73
N TYR A 594 5.16 -5.55 4.46
CA TYR A 594 5.80 -4.30 4.06
C TYR A 594 5.20 -3.71 2.80
N ASN A 595 4.90 -2.41 2.85
CA ASN A 595 4.51 -1.65 1.67
C ASN A 595 5.76 -1.31 0.83
N GLN A 596 6.12 -2.21 -0.08
CA GLN A 596 7.14 -1.94 -1.09
C GLN A 596 6.45 -1.45 -2.36
N TYR A 597 6.37 -0.13 -2.52
CA TYR A 597 5.78 0.48 -3.70
C TYR A 597 6.61 0.20 -4.96
N ARG A 598 6.09 -0.68 -5.83
CA ARG A 598 6.73 -1.20 -7.05
C ARG A 598 8.01 -1.99 -6.77
N ASP A 599 8.46 -2.75 -7.76
CA ASP A 599 9.76 -3.43 -7.75
C ASP A 599 9.96 -4.26 -6.45
N GLN A 600 8.95 -5.04 -6.06
CA GLN A 600 8.81 -5.68 -4.74
C GLN A 600 10.01 -6.56 -4.35
N GLY A 601 10.65 -7.21 -5.32
CA GLY A 601 11.81 -8.05 -5.09
C GLY A 601 11.50 -9.22 -4.15
N LEU A 602 12.13 -9.26 -2.97
CA LEU A 602 11.87 -10.24 -1.92
C LEU A 602 10.88 -9.75 -0.86
N ARG A 603 10.56 -8.45 -0.85
CA ARG A 603 9.56 -7.84 0.04
C ARG A 603 8.16 -8.16 -0.46
N THR A 604 7.17 -8.03 0.42
CA THR A 604 5.79 -8.35 0.09
C THR A 604 4.81 -7.72 1.08
N TYR A 605 3.60 -7.44 0.59
CA TYR A 605 2.47 -7.03 1.42
C TYR A 605 1.92 -8.18 2.25
N MET A 606 2.12 -9.43 1.80
CA MET A 606 1.48 -10.61 2.39
C MET A 606 2.43 -11.80 2.54
N PRO A 607 3.42 -11.72 3.46
CA PRO A 607 4.23 -12.87 3.81
C PRO A 607 3.41 -13.86 4.68
N VAL A 608 3.75 -15.15 4.60
CA VAL A 608 3.18 -16.18 5.47
C VAL A 608 4.30 -17.12 5.91
N PRO A 609 4.43 -17.46 7.20
CA PRO A 609 5.53 -18.27 7.72
C PRO A 609 5.32 -19.78 7.47
N PHE A 610 4.80 -20.13 6.29
CA PHE A 610 4.61 -21.48 5.79
C PHE A 610 5.50 -21.73 4.58
N LEU A 611 6.28 -22.82 4.63
CA LEU A 611 7.06 -23.32 3.50
C LEU A 611 6.58 -24.71 3.10
N LEU A 612 6.73 -25.00 1.82
CA LEU A 612 6.51 -26.32 1.23
C LEU A 612 7.81 -26.83 0.62
N SER A 613 8.25 -28.03 0.98
CA SER A 613 9.43 -28.68 0.43
C SER A 613 9.04 -29.67 -0.67
N SER A 614 9.87 -29.73 -1.72
CA SER A 614 9.80 -30.77 -2.75
C SER A 614 10.12 -32.18 -2.24
N LYS A 615 10.45 -32.34 -0.95
CA LYS A 615 10.73 -33.62 -0.29
C LYS A 615 9.53 -34.20 0.48
N GLY A 616 8.32 -33.70 0.20
CA GLY A 616 7.08 -34.28 0.76
C GLY A 616 6.77 -33.81 2.18
N TYR A 617 7.15 -32.58 2.52
CA TYR A 617 6.79 -31.97 3.79
C TYR A 617 6.55 -30.46 3.69
N GLY A 618 5.85 -29.90 4.67
CA GLY A 618 5.70 -28.46 4.86
C GLY A 618 5.92 -28.06 6.31
N ILE A 619 6.41 -26.85 6.54
CA ILE A 619 6.65 -26.30 7.88
C ILE A 619 5.89 -24.99 8.02
N TYR A 620 5.04 -24.88 9.04
CA TYR A 620 4.40 -23.64 9.46
C TYR A 620 4.94 -23.20 10.83
N LEU A 621 5.49 -21.99 10.91
CA LEU A 621 5.86 -21.37 12.19
C LEU A 621 4.69 -20.52 12.67
N ASP A 622 4.06 -20.92 13.77
CA ASP A 622 2.90 -20.22 14.33
C ASP A 622 3.36 -19.03 15.18
N THR A 623 3.71 -17.94 14.49
CA THR A 623 4.22 -16.73 15.11
C THR A 623 3.79 -15.48 14.34
N PRO A 624 3.33 -14.44 15.03
CA PRO A 624 3.11 -13.12 14.43
C PRO A 624 4.41 -12.29 14.35
N LEU A 625 5.47 -12.73 15.02
CA LEU A 625 6.72 -11.98 15.13
C LEU A 625 7.57 -12.10 13.86
N TYR A 626 8.62 -11.28 13.78
CA TYR A 626 9.56 -11.36 12.67
C TYR A 626 10.23 -12.73 12.63
N ALA A 627 10.17 -13.37 11.47
CA ALA A 627 10.88 -14.62 11.20
C ALA A 627 11.72 -14.48 9.92
N ARG A 628 12.80 -15.25 9.86
CA ARG A 628 13.76 -15.24 8.77
C ARG A 628 14.19 -16.66 8.43
N TYR A 629 14.24 -16.93 7.14
CA TYR A 629 14.50 -18.22 6.56
C TYR A 629 15.75 -18.11 5.71
N ARG A 630 16.73 -18.97 5.95
CA ARG A 630 17.96 -19.05 5.15
C ARG A 630 18.06 -20.42 4.53
N PHE A 631 17.99 -20.48 3.21
CA PHE A 631 18.01 -21.74 2.48
C PHE A 631 19.35 -21.92 1.80
N GLY A 632 20.34 -22.48 2.50
CA GLY A 632 21.62 -22.80 1.89
C GLY A 632 22.57 -21.61 1.70
N THR A 633 22.27 -20.44 2.28
CA THR A 633 23.06 -19.21 2.09
C THR A 633 24.35 -19.18 2.90
N ARG A 634 24.37 -19.81 4.09
CA ARG A 634 25.57 -19.95 4.92
C ARG A 634 26.38 -21.20 4.59
N LEU A 635 25.69 -22.33 4.47
CA LEU A 635 26.23 -23.62 4.05
C LEU A 635 25.21 -24.25 3.11
N SER A 636 25.64 -24.80 1.97
CA SER A 636 24.75 -25.25 0.90
C SER A 636 23.74 -26.34 1.29
N ASP A 637 23.97 -27.03 2.41
CA ASP A 637 23.20 -28.13 2.98
C ASP A 637 22.42 -27.74 4.26
N LEU A 638 22.40 -26.45 4.62
CA LEU A 638 21.79 -25.91 5.83
C LEU A 638 20.54 -25.08 5.52
N MET A 639 19.43 -25.41 6.17
CA MET A 639 18.23 -24.58 6.27
C MET A 639 18.12 -24.02 7.69
N GLU A 640 18.05 -22.70 7.84
CA GLU A 640 17.87 -22.04 9.15
C GLU A 640 16.49 -21.37 9.21
N LEU A 641 15.74 -21.68 10.26
CA LEU A 641 14.47 -21.04 10.61
C LEU A 641 14.70 -20.21 11.88
N GLU A 642 14.87 -18.90 11.75
CA GLU A 642 15.13 -17.97 12.85
C GLU A 642 13.87 -17.15 13.16
N VAL A 643 13.47 -17.09 14.43
CA VAL A 643 12.23 -16.43 14.86
C VAL A 643 12.49 -15.57 16.09
N ASP A 644 11.97 -14.34 16.08
CA ASP A 644 11.92 -13.47 17.27
C ASP A 644 10.95 -14.06 18.31
N LEU A 645 11.31 -13.99 19.60
CA LEU A 645 10.47 -14.36 20.73
C LEU A 645 10.09 -13.12 21.55
N SER A 646 8.88 -13.11 22.11
CA SER A 646 8.42 -12.00 22.96
C SER A 646 8.73 -12.26 24.42
N SER A 647 8.96 -11.22 25.21
CA SER A 647 9.15 -11.35 26.66
C SER A 647 7.91 -11.87 27.39
N LYS A 648 6.71 -11.77 26.79
CA LYS A 648 5.43 -12.25 27.35
C LYS A 648 5.16 -13.72 27.01
N ASN A 649 5.63 -14.18 25.87
CA ASN A 649 5.44 -15.53 25.37
C ASN A 649 6.77 -16.10 24.87
N GLN A 650 7.34 -16.99 25.68
CA GLN A 650 8.61 -17.69 25.46
C GLN A 650 8.40 -19.06 24.80
N THR A 651 7.27 -19.22 24.08
CA THR A 651 6.92 -20.44 23.35
C THR A 651 6.88 -20.16 21.85
N LEU A 652 7.41 -21.07 21.04
CA LEU A 652 7.23 -21.11 19.59
C LEU A 652 6.64 -22.47 19.20
N ASP A 653 5.50 -22.43 18.54
CA ASP A 653 4.87 -23.59 17.92
C ASP A 653 5.27 -23.68 16.44
N MET A 654 5.70 -24.87 16.03
CA MET A 654 6.02 -25.21 14.64
C MET A 654 5.25 -26.46 14.25
N TYR A 655 4.54 -26.42 13.13
CA TYR A 655 3.84 -27.57 12.59
C TYR A 655 4.62 -28.17 11.43
N LEU A 656 4.81 -29.48 11.47
CA LEU A 656 5.36 -30.27 10.37
C LEU A 656 4.23 -31.09 9.76
N TYR A 657 3.99 -30.87 8.48
CA TYR A 657 3.04 -31.61 7.66
C TYR A 657 3.80 -32.52 6.71
N THR A 658 3.28 -33.71 6.45
CA THR A 658 3.93 -34.72 5.60
C THR A 658 2.94 -35.29 4.60
N GLY A 659 3.44 -35.74 3.46
CA GLY A 659 2.63 -36.27 2.36
C GLY A 659 2.97 -35.60 1.03
N ASN A 660 2.17 -35.86 0.00
CA ASN A 660 2.35 -35.14 -1.26
C ASN A 660 2.02 -33.64 -1.10
N PRO A 661 2.51 -32.77 -2.01
CA PRO A 661 2.30 -31.32 -1.89
C PRO A 661 0.85 -30.85 -1.67
N LYS A 662 -0.15 -31.53 -2.24
CA LYS A 662 -1.57 -31.20 -2.03
C LYS A 662 -2.05 -31.60 -0.63
N GLU A 663 -1.66 -32.78 -0.14
CA GLU A 663 -1.99 -33.24 1.21
C GLU A 663 -1.37 -32.33 2.27
N VAL A 664 -0.13 -31.90 2.06
CA VAL A 664 0.56 -30.94 2.93
C VAL A 664 -0.20 -29.60 2.97
N LEU A 665 -0.55 -29.04 1.80
CA LEU A 665 -1.31 -27.78 1.73
C LEU A 665 -2.72 -27.92 2.32
N GLY A 666 -3.39 -29.05 2.09
CA GLY A 666 -4.67 -29.39 2.68
C GLY A 666 -4.61 -29.42 4.21
N SER A 667 -3.62 -30.12 4.78
CA SER A 667 -3.41 -30.23 6.23
C SER A 667 -3.03 -28.88 6.87
N TYR A 668 -2.21 -28.09 6.17
CA TYR A 668 -1.89 -26.72 6.58
C TYR A 668 -3.16 -25.86 6.67
N THR A 669 -3.97 -25.86 5.61
CA THR A 669 -5.21 -25.07 5.57
C THR A 669 -6.29 -25.60 6.52
N ASP A 670 -6.28 -26.89 6.88
CA ASP A 670 -7.10 -27.42 7.98
C ASP A 670 -6.69 -26.84 9.33
N THR A 671 -5.39 -26.59 9.53
CA THR A 671 -4.85 -26.02 10.77
C THR A 671 -5.19 -24.53 10.91
N ILE A 672 -4.99 -23.73 9.86
CA ILE A 672 -5.18 -22.27 9.92
C ILE A 672 -6.61 -21.80 9.55
N GLY A 673 -7.43 -22.73 9.05
CA GLY A 673 -8.77 -22.52 8.52
C GLY A 673 -8.80 -22.36 7.00
N LYS A 674 -9.80 -22.98 6.35
CA LYS A 674 -10.02 -22.90 4.90
C LYS A 674 -10.45 -21.50 4.45
N ALA A 675 -10.23 -21.22 3.17
CA ALA A 675 -10.70 -19.99 2.54
C ALA A 675 -12.23 -19.87 2.58
N LYS A 676 -12.75 -18.64 2.72
CA LYS A 676 -14.19 -18.37 2.68
C LYS A 676 -14.64 -18.12 1.24
N LEU A 677 -15.67 -18.83 0.79
CA LEU A 677 -16.19 -18.72 -0.57
C LEU A 677 -16.80 -17.32 -0.78
N PRO A 678 -16.28 -16.50 -1.70
CA PRO A 678 -16.90 -15.23 -2.04
C PRO A 678 -18.11 -15.44 -2.97
N PRO A 679 -19.02 -14.45 -3.06
CA PRO A 679 -20.18 -14.51 -3.95
C PRO A 679 -19.75 -14.55 -5.43
N LYS A 680 -20.52 -15.24 -6.27
CA LYS A 680 -20.16 -15.52 -7.68
C LYS A 680 -19.75 -14.29 -8.50
N TRP A 681 -20.33 -13.12 -8.21
CA TRP A 681 -20.08 -11.87 -8.95
C TRP A 681 -18.63 -11.40 -8.89
N VAL A 682 -17.85 -11.80 -7.86
CA VAL A 682 -16.42 -11.42 -7.76
C VAL A 682 -15.59 -12.06 -8.87
N PHE A 683 -16.07 -13.14 -9.47
CA PHE A 683 -15.31 -13.90 -10.46
C PHE A 683 -15.53 -13.38 -11.90
N GLY A 684 -16.35 -12.36 -12.13
CA GLY A 684 -16.40 -11.67 -13.43
C GLY A 684 -15.22 -10.68 -13.62
N PRO A 685 -15.19 -9.91 -14.72
CA PRO A 685 -14.23 -8.82 -14.93
C PRO A 685 -14.53 -7.57 -14.07
N TRP A 686 -13.48 -6.99 -13.49
CA TRP A 686 -13.56 -5.79 -12.65
C TRP A 686 -12.98 -4.57 -13.35
N ILE A 687 -13.62 -3.42 -13.11
CA ILE A 687 -13.24 -2.13 -13.67
C ILE A 687 -12.87 -1.17 -12.53
N SER A 688 -11.69 -0.54 -12.63
CA SER A 688 -11.23 0.41 -11.64
C SER A 688 -10.32 1.47 -12.26
N SER A 689 -10.35 2.67 -11.71
CA SER A 689 -9.35 3.71 -11.94
C SER A 689 -9.44 4.74 -10.83
N ASN A 690 -8.29 5.19 -10.31
CA ASN A 690 -8.23 6.33 -9.41
C ASN A 690 -8.75 7.62 -10.08
N ASN A 691 -8.79 7.68 -11.42
CA ASN A 691 -9.26 8.84 -12.18
C ASN A 691 -10.78 9.06 -12.13
N TRP A 692 -11.56 8.10 -11.62
CA TRP A 692 -13.02 8.18 -11.58
C TRP A 692 -13.48 8.87 -10.29
N ASP A 693 -13.41 10.19 -10.32
CA ASP A 693 -13.51 11.09 -9.16
C ASP A 693 -14.78 11.96 -9.16
N LYS A 694 -15.74 11.60 -10.01
CA LYS A 694 -17.07 12.22 -10.11
C LYS A 694 -18.07 11.27 -10.76
N GLN A 695 -19.34 11.45 -10.43
CA GLN A 695 -20.46 10.64 -10.91
C GLN A 695 -20.57 10.63 -12.45
N GLU A 696 -20.40 11.78 -13.10
CA GLU A 696 -20.45 11.87 -14.56
C GLU A 696 -19.41 10.96 -15.24
N GLU A 697 -18.18 10.92 -14.71
CA GLU A 697 -17.13 10.07 -15.27
C GLU A 697 -17.45 8.60 -15.04
N VAL A 698 -17.94 8.22 -13.85
CA VAL A 698 -18.39 6.85 -13.57
C VAL A 698 -19.46 6.40 -14.56
N MET A 699 -20.51 7.21 -14.76
CA MET A 699 -21.59 6.87 -15.70
C MET A 699 -21.11 6.80 -17.15
N LYS A 700 -20.15 7.63 -17.55
CA LYS A 700 -19.50 7.56 -18.87
C LYS A 700 -18.76 6.23 -19.06
N GLN A 701 -18.03 5.75 -18.05
CA GLN A 701 -17.29 4.48 -18.15
C GLN A 701 -18.24 3.28 -18.25
N ILE A 702 -19.36 3.31 -17.52
CA ILE A 702 -20.44 2.31 -17.64
C ILE A 702 -21.04 2.32 -19.05
N ALA A 703 -21.34 3.51 -19.58
CA ALA A 703 -21.86 3.65 -20.95
C ALA A 703 -20.88 3.14 -22.02
N LEU A 704 -19.56 3.34 -21.82
CA LEU A 704 -18.53 2.80 -22.70
C LEU A 704 -18.43 1.28 -22.59
N GLY A 705 -18.49 0.72 -21.38
CA GLY A 705 -18.59 -0.72 -21.17
C GLY A 705 -19.76 -1.34 -21.93
N LYS A 706 -20.93 -0.70 -21.87
CA LYS A 706 -22.12 -1.11 -22.63
C LYS A 706 -21.94 -0.98 -24.15
N LYS A 707 -21.38 0.15 -24.62
CA LYS A 707 -21.10 0.40 -26.04
C LYS A 707 -20.21 -0.68 -26.65
N TYR A 708 -19.20 -1.14 -25.91
CA TYR A 708 -18.26 -2.17 -26.36
C TYR A 708 -18.64 -3.59 -25.90
N GLU A 709 -19.81 -3.77 -25.30
CA GLU A 709 -20.32 -5.06 -24.80
C GLU A 709 -19.29 -5.78 -23.89
N ILE A 710 -18.71 -5.03 -22.95
CA ILE A 710 -17.80 -5.56 -21.93
C ILE A 710 -18.62 -6.07 -20.73
N PRO A 711 -18.63 -7.38 -20.43
CA PRO A 711 -19.51 -7.97 -19.41
C PRO A 711 -18.90 -7.88 -18.01
N SER A 712 -18.54 -6.67 -17.56
CA SER A 712 -18.01 -6.45 -16.21
C SER A 712 -19.06 -6.72 -15.13
N THR A 713 -18.61 -7.15 -13.95
CA THR A 713 -19.47 -7.43 -12.78
C THR A 713 -19.16 -6.53 -11.58
N VAL A 714 -18.01 -5.85 -11.56
CA VAL A 714 -17.58 -5.02 -10.42
C VAL A 714 -16.98 -3.71 -10.89
N ILE A 715 -17.32 -2.63 -10.20
CA ILE A 715 -16.71 -1.31 -10.30
C ILE A 715 -16.13 -0.88 -8.94
N VAL A 716 -14.92 -0.34 -8.94
CA VAL A 716 -14.26 0.19 -7.75
C VAL A 716 -14.10 1.71 -7.89
N LEU A 717 -14.50 2.46 -6.87
CA LEU A 717 -14.27 3.90 -6.77
C LEU A 717 -13.26 4.20 -5.68
N GLU A 718 -12.14 4.84 -6.04
CA GLU A 718 -11.12 5.24 -5.07
C GLU A 718 -11.24 6.69 -4.67
N GLN A 719 -11.21 7.60 -5.63
CA GLN A 719 -11.27 9.05 -5.40
C GLN A 719 -12.72 9.55 -5.20
N TRP A 720 -13.48 8.85 -4.35
CA TRP A 720 -14.89 9.12 -4.09
C TRP A 720 -15.12 10.13 -2.95
N SER A 721 -14.16 10.23 -2.04
CA SER A 721 -14.34 10.90 -0.75
C SER A 721 -13.93 12.37 -0.73
N ASP A 722 -14.15 13.03 0.39
CA ASP A 722 -13.62 14.37 0.73
C ASP A 722 -12.08 14.41 0.90
N GLU A 723 -11.40 13.27 0.78
CA GLU A 723 -9.95 13.10 0.94
C GLU A 723 -9.41 13.55 2.31
N ALA A 724 -10.28 13.63 3.32
CA ALA A 724 -9.94 13.99 4.69
C ALA A 724 -10.48 12.96 5.70
N THR A 725 -11.78 12.66 5.63
CA THR A 725 -12.47 11.73 6.53
C THR A 725 -12.53 10.31 5.97
N PHE A 726 -12.51 10.17 4.63
CA PHE A 726 -12.70 8.91 3.91
C PHE A 726 -14.03 8.20 4.23
N TYR A 727 -15.04 8.90 4.72
CA TYR A 727 -16.41 8.36 4.82
C TYR A 727 -17.48 9.30 4.28
N ILE A 728 -17.12 10.52 3.89
CA ILE A 728 -18.00 11.52 3.29
C ILE A 728 -17.62 11.68 1.81
N PHE A 729 -18.62 11.72 0.92
CA PHE A 729 -18.40 12.00 -0.50
C PHE A 729 -17.86 13.41 -0.72
N ASN A 730 -17.03 13.58 -1.75
CA ASN A 730 -16.49 14.89 -2.11
C ASN A 730 -17.60 15.91 -2.41
N ASP A 731 -17.37 17.19 -2.09
CA ASP A 731 -18.31 18.32 -2.24
C ASP A 731 -19.64 18.21 -1.47
N ALA A 732 -19.88 17.15 -0.69
CA ALA A 732 -21.08 17.02 0.13
C ALA A 732 -21.13 18.15 1.18
N GLN A 733 -22.30 18.77 1.35
CA GLN A 733 -22.54 19.79 2.36
C GLN A 733 -23.29 19.18 3.55
N TYR A 734 -22.87 19.52 4.77
CA TYR A 734 -23.44 18.97 6.00
C TYR A 734 -23.19 19.91 7.18
N GLU A 735 -23.95 19.74 8.25
CA GLU A 735 -23.64 20.34 9.55
C GLU A 735 -22.57 19.49 10.27
N VAL A 736 -21.53 20.15 10.77
CA VAL A 736 -20.44 19.48 11.49
C VAL A 736 -20.98 18.84 12.75
N LYS A 737 -20.74 17.54 12.93
CA LYS A 737 -21.09 16.78 14.13
C LYS A 737 -19.93 16.76 15.12
N ASP A 738 -20.27 16.49 16.39
CA ASP A 738 -19.38 16.49 17.56
C ASP A 738 -18.26 15.43 17.59
N GLY A 739 -18.08 14.68 16.50
CA GLY A 739 -17.12 13.60 16.36
C GLY A 739 -17.54 12.26 16.99
N ASN A 740 -18.38 12.26 18.04
CA ASN A 740 -18.92 11.02 18.62
C ASN A 740 -20.02 10.43 17.74
N SER A 741 -20.83 11.31 17.18
CA SER A 741 -21.94 10.95 16.29
C SER A 741 -21.43 10.50 14.93
N TYR A 742 -22.27 9.78 14.21
CA TYR A 742 -22.09 9.44 12.80
C TYR A 742 -23.21 10.06 11.96
N PHE A 743 -22.99 10.13 10.65
CA PHE A 743 -23.96 10.67 9.70
C PHE A 743 -24.88 9.57 9.19
N GLU A 744 -26.14 9.94 8.97
CA GLU A 744 -27.08 9.22 8.12
C GLU A 744 -27.14 9.93 6.76
N LEU A 745 -27.67 9.27 5.72
CA LEU A 745 -27.65 9.85 4.36
C LEU A 745 -28.38 11.21 4.29
N GLU A 746 -29.45 11.39 5.06
CA GLU A 746 -30.28 12.60 5.08
C GLU A 746 -29.57 13.82 5.69
N ASP A 747 -28.46 13.63 6.39
CA ASP A 747 -27.64 14.73 6.93
C ASP A 747 -26.85 15.47 5.83
N PHE A 748 -26.74 14.87 4.63
CA PHE A 748 -25.97 15.42 3.52
C PHE A 748 -26.88 16.11 2.49
N THR A 749 -26.44 17.28 2.04
CA THR A 749 -26.91 17.90 0.80
C THR A 749 -25.84 17.74 -0.27
N PHE A 750 -26.20 17.09 -1.38
CA PHE A 750 -25.32 16.91 -2.53
C PHE A 750 -25.60 18.01 -3.57
N PRO A 751 -24.71 19.01 -3.73
CA PRO A 751 -24.97 20.11 -4.65
C PRO A 751 -24.91 19.63 -6.10
N ALA A 752 -25.79 20.15 -6.96
CA ALA A 752 -25.83 19.80 -8.38
C ALA A 752 -24.52 20.12 -9.13
N TRP A 753 -23.73 21.09 -8.64
CA TRP A 753 -22.42 21.44 -9.19
C TRP A 753 -21.27 20.54 -8.67
N GLY A 754 -21.52 19.77 -7.61
CA GLY A 754 -20.50 18.92 -6.98
C GLY A 754 -20.15 17.71 -7.82
N ARG A 755 -19.07 17.03 -7.46
CA ARG A 755 -18.60 15.80 -8.11
C ARG A 755 -19.60 14.65 -8.00
N TRP A 756 -20.38 14.61 -6.92
CA TRP A 756 -21.31 13.53 -6.60
C TRP A 756 -22.70 14.09 -6.29
N PRO A 757 -23.43 14.59 -7.31
CA PRO A 757 -24.71 15.27 -7.10
C PRO A 757 -25.84 14.33 -6.65
N ASP A 758 -25.75 13.02 -6.91
CA ASP A 758 -26.71 12.03 -6.42
C ASP A 758 -26.06 10.63 -6.28
N PRO A 759 -25.30 10.39 -5.18
CA PRO A 759 -24.63 9.11 -4.96
C PRO A 759 -25.62 7.93 -4.85
N LYS A 760 -26.82 8.16 -4.29
CA LYS A 760 -27.83 7.12 -4.12
C LYS A 760 -28.35 6.63 -5.47
N LYS A 761 -28.70 7.56 -6.35
CA LYS A 761 -29.07 7.21 -7.73
C LYS A 761 -27.91 6.58 -8.48
N MET A 762 -26.68 7.07 -8.31
CA MET A 762 -25.51 6.48 -8.95
C MET A 762 -25.34 5.00 -8.57
N VAL A 763 -25.39 4.65 -7.29
CA VAL A 763 -25.26 3.24 -6.85
C VAL A 763 -26.40 2.40 -7.41
N LYS A 764 -27.64 2.93 -7.42
CA LYS A 764 -28.77 2.25 -8.05
C LYS A 764 -28.55 2.02 -9.54
N ASP A 765 -28.11 3.03 -10.28
CA ASP A 765 -27.85 2.93 -11.73
C ASP A 765 -26.73 1.90 -12.02
N ILE A 766 -25.70 1.83 -11.17
CA ILE A 766 -24.65 0.80 -11.25
C ILE A 766 -25.25 -0.60 -11.08
N HIS A 767 -26.11 -0.79 -10.08
CA HIS A 767 -26.78 -2.08 -9.85
C HIS A 767 -27.73 -2.47 -10.98
N ASP A 768 -28.46 -1.51 -11.56
CA ASP A 768 -29.37 -1.75 -12.68
C ASP A 768 -28.62 -2.25 -13.94
N GLU A 769 -27.34 -1.91 -14.10
CA GLU A 769 -26.46 -2.42 -15.17
C GLU A 769 -25.75 -3.73 -14.78
N GLY A 770 -26.11 -4.36 -13.66
CA GLY A 770 -25.58 -5.66 -13.23
C GLY A 770 -24.20 -5.59 -12.56
N LEU A 771 -23.72 -4.40 -12.19
CA LEU A 771 -22.43 -4.20 -11.53
C LEU A 771 -22.59 -4.14 -10.01
N LYS A 772 -21.52 -4.49 -9.30
CA LYS A 772 -21.34 -4.30 -7.85
C LYS A 772 -20.32 -3.21 -7.59
N ILE A 773 -20.52 -2.40 -6.55
CA ILE A 773 -19.66 -1.26 -6.24
C ILE A 773 -18.88 -1.45 -4.93
N LEU A 774 -17.58 -1.19 -5.00
CA LEU A 774 -16.70 -1.08 -3.83
C LEU A 774 -16.16 0.34 -3.70
N LEU A 775 -16.05 0.82 -2.46
CA LEU A 775 -15.43 2.10 -2.13
C LEU A 775 -14.07 1.88 -1.45
N TRP A 776 -13.05 2.65 -1.86
CA TRP A 776 -11.73 2.58 -1.24
C TRP A 776 -11.73 3.09 0.20
N GLN A 777 -10.92 2.46 1.06
CA GLN A 777 -10.71 2.78 2.47
C GLN A 777 -9.24 2.58 2.87
N ALA A 778 -8.79 3.28 3.91
CA ALA A 778 -7.56 2.99 4.63
C ALA A 778 -7.77 3.13 6.15
N PRO A 779 -6.99 2.44 6.99
CA PRO A 779 -7.09 2.49 8.44
C PRO A 779 -6.33 3.69 9.01
N VAL A 780 -6.70 4.92 8.63
CA VAL A 780 -5.97 6.13 9.04
C VAL A 780 -6.91 7.31 9.31
N MET A 781 -6.72 7.98 10.44
CA MET A 781 -7.22 9.34 10.64
C MET A 781 -6.18 10.29 10.05
N LYS A 782 -6.40 10.70 8.79
CA LYS A 782 -5.42 11.44 7.99
C LYS A 782 -4.92 12.68 8.72
N TYR A 783 -3.61 12.88 8.74
CA TYR A 783 -3.02 14.14 9.17
C TYR A 783 -3.06 15.16 8.01
N MET A 784 -3.64 16.34 8.26
CA MET A 784 -3.97 17.31 7.19
C MET A 784 -2.89 18.38 6.95
N ASP A 785 -1.66 18.16 7.43
CA ASP A 785 -0.52 19.07 7.21
C ASP A 785 -0.81 20.56 7.56
N GLY A 786 -1.68 20.82 8.54
CA GLY A 786 -2.05 22.19 8.96
C GLY A 786 -3.30 22.75 8.28
N ILE A 787 -3.90 22.03 7.34
CA ILE A 787 -5.18 22.38 6.72
C ILE A 787 -6.32 21.96 7.66
N ALA A 788 -7.11 22.92 8.14
CA ALA A 788 -8.28 22.63 8.95
C ALA A 788 -9.36 21.93 8.12
N HIS A 789 -9.97 20.89 8.68
CA HIS A 789 -11.12 20.20 8.10
C HIS A 789 -12.10 19.86 9.20
N ALA A 790 -13.17 20.65 9.31
CA ALA A 790 -13.99 20.75 10.52
C ALA A 790 -14.45 19.40 11.08
N GLN A 791 -15.03 18.51 10.25
CA GLN A 791 -15.50 17.21 10.72
C GLN A 791 -14.36 16.27 11.14
N ARG A 792 -13.28 16.26 10.36
CA ARG A 792 -12.12 15.41 10.63
C ARG A 792 -11.44 15.83 11.93
N ASP A 793 -11.40 17.14 12.20
CA ASP A 793 -10.81 17.70 13.42
C ASP A 793 -11.64 17.35 14.67
N GLU A 794 -12.97 17.35 14.57
CA GLU A 794 -13.83 16.83 15.66
C GLU A 794 -13.65 15.32 15.86
N ASP A 795 -13.54 14.55 14.78
CA ASP A 795 -13.28 13.12 14.86
C ASP A 795 -11.90 12.82 15.50
N GLU A 796 -10.84 13.57 15.16
CA GLU A 796 -9.52 13.43 15.79
C GLU A 796 -9.58 13.77 17.28
N LYS A 797 -10.28 14.83 17.68
CA LYS A 797 -10.44 15.18 19.11
C LYS A 797 -11.07 14.02 19.88
N VAL A 798 -12.12 13.40 19.34
CA VAL A 798 -12.78 12.23 19.96
C VAL A 798 -11.86 11.02 20.00
N MET A 799 -11.16 10.74 18.89
CA MET A 799 -10.22 9.62 18.79
C MET A 799 -9.09 9.72 19.83
N LEU A 800 -8.53 10.91 20.02
CA LEU A 800 -7.50 11.19 21.02
C LEU A 800 -8.05 11.11 22.44
N LYS A 801 -9.17 11.79 22.71
CA LYS A 801 -9.81 11.86 24.03
C LYS A 801 -10.19 10.48 24.56
N ASN A 802 -10.76 9.63 23.71
CA ASN A 802 -11.23 8.30 24.09
C ASN A 802 -10.17 7.20 23.93
N GLY A 803 -8.98 7.52 23.42
CA GLY A 803 -7.92 6.54 23.19
C GLY A 803 -8.30 5.49 22.15
N PHE A 804 -8.96 5.88 21.07
CA PHE A 804 -9.35 5.00 19.96
C PHE A 804 -8.24 4.77 18.93
N CYS A 805 -7.10 5.41 19.12
CA CYS A 805 -5.89 5.19 18.33
C CYS A 805 -4.93 4.22 19.03
N VAL A 806 -4.07 3.59 18.23
CA VAL A 806 -2.89 2.85 18.74
C VAL A 806 -2.01 3.80 19.54
N LYS A 807 -1.35 3.30 20.60
CA LYS A 807 -0.53 4.11 21.51
C LYS A 807 0.84 3.51 21.74
N HIS A 808 1.77 4.36 22.16
CA HIS A 808 3.02 3.96 22.80
C HIS A 808 2.75 3.50 24.24
N LYS A 809 3.69 2.75 24.84
CA LYS A 809 3.60 2.28 26.24
C LYS A 809 3.45 3.39 27.28
N ASP A 810 3.92 4.60 26.98
CA ASP A 810 3.78 5.78 27.84
C ASP A 810 2.39 6.44 27.74
N GLY A 811 1.54 5.97 26.82
CA GLY A 811 0.19 6.47 26.59
C GLY A 811 0.07 7.47 25.44
N GLU A 812 1.19 7.89 24.82
CA GLU A 812 1.16 8.83 23.71
C GLU A 812 0.55 8.19 22.44
N PRO A 813 -0.25 8.93 21.66
CA PRO A 813 -0.82 8.44 20.42
C PRO A 813 0.25 8.07 19.38
N TYR A 814 0.13 6.88 18.81
CA TYR A 814 0.97 6.47 17.69
C TYR A 814 0.61 7.23 16.41
N ARG A 815 1.64 7.71 15.72
CA ARG A 815 1.53 8.33 14.41
C ARG A 815 2.46 7.64 13.41
N ILE A 816 1.94 7.44 12.19
CA ILE A 816 2.70 6.80 11.12
C ILE A 816 4.01 7.57 10.84
N PRO A 817 5.18 6.90 10.68
CA PRO A 817 6.45 7.56 10.41
C PRO A 817 6.45 8.45 9.16
N SER A 818 7.33 9.45 9.13
CA SER A 818 7.39 10.48 8.08
C SER A 818 7.73 9.98 6.67
N PHE A 819 8.41 8.83 6.57
CA PHE A 819 8.82 8.19 5.33
C PHE A 819 7.77 7.23 4.74
N GLU A 820 6.65 7.00 5.44
CA GLU A 820 5.58 6.09 5.01
C GLU A 820 4.42 6.82 4.34
N TRP A 821 3.59 6.03 3.65
CA TRP A 821 2.30 6.50 3.17
C TRP A 821 1.39 6.90 4.35
N PHE A 822 0.57 7.95 4.18
CA PHE A 822 -0.22 8.56 5.27
C PHE A 822 0.59 9.02 6.49
N LYS A 823 1.85 9.43 6.29
CA LYS A 823 2.72 10.01 7.33
C LYS A 823 1.98 10.90 8.34
N ARG A 824 2.34 10.75 9.61
CA ARG A 824 1.82 11.47 10.78
C ARG A 824 0.35 11.22 11.12
N SER A 825 -0.38 10.44 10.33
CA SER A 825 -1.77 10.08 10.61
C SER A 825 -1.86 9.18 11.84
N LEU A 826 -2.98 9.26 12.58
CA LEU A 826 -3.27 8.32 13.66
C LEU A 826 -3.82 7.02 13.07
N VAL A 827 -3.52 5.91 13.72
CA VAL A 827 -3.99 4.57 13.33
C VAL A 827 -5.09 4.12 14.30
N PRO A 828 -6.29 3.74 13.83
CA PRO A 828 -7.35 3.24 14.69
C PRO A 828 -6.97 1.90 15.31
N ASP A 829 -7.26 1.74 16.59
CA ASP A 829 -7.05 0.49 17.31
C ASP A 829 -8.29 -0.40 17.19
N PHE A 830 -8.30 -1.31 16.22
CA PHE A 830 -9.41 -2.26 16.02
C PHE A 830 -9.50 -3.36 17.09
N THR A 831 -8.52 -3.46 18.02
CA THR A 831 -8.61 -4.35 19.18
C THR A 831 -9.49 -3.75 20.29
N ASN A 832 -9.70 -2.44 20.26
CA ASN A 832 -10.64 -1.74 21.12
C ASN A 832 -12.05 -1.84 20.51
N PRO A 833 -13.00 -2.59 21.12
CA PRO A 833 -14.34 -2.77 20.54
C PRO A 833 -15.09 -1.45 20.36
N ALA A 834 -14.91 -0.47 21.26
CA ALA A 834 -15.56 0.83 21.17
C ALA A 834 -14.96 1.68 20.03
N ALA A 835 -13.63 1.63 19.83
CA ALA A 835 -12.98 2.30 18.71
C ALA A 835 -13.42 1.70 17.37
N LYS A 836 -13.47 0.36 17.28
CA LYS A 836 -13.94 -0.38 16.10
C LYS A 836 -15.38 0.00 15.76
N GLU A 837 -16.28 -0.01 16.75
CA GLU A 837 -17.68 0.37 16.56
C GLU A 837 -17.82 1.83 16.11
N TRP A 838 -17.15 2.76 16.81
CA TRP A 838 -17.15 4.19 16.46
C TRP A 838 -16.65 4.44 15.04
N TRP A 839 -15.54 3.80 14.66
CA TRP A 839 -14.95 3.95 13.33
C TRP A 839 -15.89 3.43 12.23
N LEU A 840 -16.45 2.23 12.42
CA LEU A 840 -17.25 1.57 11.39
C LEU A 840 -18.65 2.18 11.27
N ASN A 841 -19.25 2.67 12.36
CA ASN A 841 -20.55 3.35 12.31
C ASN A 841 -20.52 4.62 11.46
N LYS A 842 -19.37 5.31 11.31
CA LYS A 842 -19.24 6.44 10.38
C LYS A 842 -19.40 6.04 8.90
N ARG A 843 -19.26 4.75 8.58
CA ARG A 843 -19.46 4.18 7.23
C ARG A 843 -20.82 3.49 7.07
N LYS A 844 -21.67 3.50 8.10
CA LYS A 844 -22.96 2.79 8.13
C LYS A 844 -23.87 3.17 6.98
N TYR A 845 -24.09 4.47 6.76
CA TYR A 845 -24.98 4.97 5.70
C TYR A 845 -24.57 4.50 4.29
N LEU A 846 -23.27 4.21 4.06
CA LEU A 846 -22.76 3.69 2.78
C LEU A 846 -23.33 2.29 2.47
N LEU A 847 -23.42 1.43 3.49
CA LEU A 847 -23.97 0.07 3.35
C LEU A 847 -25.49 0.05 3.53
N GLU A 848 -26.01 0.83 4.48
CA GLU A 848 -27.41 0.80 4.86
C GLU A 848 -28.30 1.62 3.92
N ASP A 849 -27.89 2.82 3.51
CA ASP A 849 -28.74 3.72 2.73
C ASP A 849 -28.35 3.74 1.26
N LEU A 850 -27.04 3.83 0.96
CA LEU A 850 -26.53 3.79 -0.41
C LEU A 850 -26.45 2.37 -0.97
N LYS A 851 -26.43 1.35 -0.11
CA LYS A 851 -26.42 -0.07 -0.50
C LYS A 851 -25.19 -0.54 -1.27
N ILE A 852 -24.01 0.05 -1.05
CA ILE A 852 -22.76 -0.45 -1.67
C ILE A 852 -22.51 -1.94 -1.34
N ASP A 853 -21.62 -2.59 -2.09
CA ASP A 853 -21.41 -4.04 -2.00
C ASP A 853 -20.13 -4.42 -1.23
N GLY A 854 -19.34 -3.44 -0.82
CA GLY A 854 -18.16 -3.66 0.01
C GLY A 854 -17.15 -2.54 -0.08
N PHE A 855 -15.91 -2.86 0.32
CA PHE A 855 -14.82 -1.89 0.37
C PHE A 855 -13.53 -2.46 -0.25
N LYS A 856 -12.79 -1.61 -0.96
CA LYS A 856 -11.37 -1.86 -1.25
C LYS A 856 -10.57 -1.36 -0.04
N THR A 857 -10.20 -2.26 0.84
CA THR A 857 -9.53 -1.99 2.12
C THR A 857 -8.02 -2.01 1.92
N ASP A 858 -7.47 -0.85 1.62
CA ASP A 858 -6.07 -0.65 1.28
C ASP A 858 -5.21 -0.34 2.51
N GLY A 859 -3.90 -0.51 2.38
CA GLY A 859 -2.94 -0.31 3.45
C GLY A 859 -2.98 -1.39 4.54
N GLY A 860 -2.61 -0.99 5.76
CA GLY A 860 -2.47 -1.88 6.92
C GLY A 860 -1.00 -2.18 7.31
N GLU A 861 -0.03 -1.87 6.44
CA GLU A 861 1.40 -2.09 6.65
C GLU A 861 2.06 -0.94 7.46
N CYS A 862 1.31 -0.33 8.39
CA CYS A 862 1.66 0.96 8.98
C CYS A 862 2.10 0.91 10.45
N ILE A 863 2.28 -0.28 11.04
CA ILE A 863 2.69 -0.45 12.45
C ILE A 863 4.22 -0.56 12.54
N TYR A 864 4.85 0.31 13.34
CA TYR A 864 6.30 0.38 13.54
C TYR A 864 6.65 0.69 14.99
N GLY A 865 7.59 -0.06 15.58
CA GLY A 865 8.02 0.07 16.98
C GLY A 865 7.48 -1.04 17.88
N SER A 866 8.36 -1.69 18.64
CA SER A 866 8.03 -2.74 19.61
C SER A 866 7.48 -2.19 20.94
N ASP A 867 7.54 -0.89 21.12
CA ASP A 867 7.01 -0.13 22.25
C ASP A 867 5.54 0.26 22.07
N LEU A 868 4.94 0.00 20.91
CA LEU A 868 3.50 0.16 20.71
C LEU A 868 2.72 -0.87 21.54
N LEU A 869 1.57 -0.43 22.05
CA LEU A 869 0.65 -1.21 22.85
C LEU A 869 -0.78 -0.99 22.34
N PHE A 870 -1.43 -2.08 21.97
CA PHE A 870 -2.84 -2.10 21.59
C PHE A 870 -3.72 -2.34 22.81
N HIS A 871 -5.01 -2.05 22.68
CA HIS A 871 -5.99 -2.16 23.75
C HIS A 871 -6.13 -3.59 24.30
N ASP A 872 -5.95 -4.63 23.48
CA ASP A 872 -5.92 -6.04 23.94
C ASP A 872 -4.60 -6.47 24.60
N GLY A 873 -3.61 -5.58 24.66
CA GLY A 873 -2.29 -5.82 25.25
C GLY A 873 -1.25 -6.39 24.28
N SER A 874 -1.60 -6.61 23.01
CA SER A 874 -0.64 -6.97 21.97
C SER A 874 0.32 -5.82 21.66
N THR A 875 1.50 -6.16 21.16
CA THR A 875 2.59 -5.23 20.91
C THR A 875 2.74 -4.90 19.43
N GLY A 876 3.42 -3.79 19.12
CA GLY A 876 3.72 -3.44 17.72
C GLY A 876 4.53 -4.50 16.96
N SER A 877 5.35 -5.30 17.65
CA SER A 877 6.08 -6.42 17.03
C SER A 877 5.16 -7.52 16.50
N GLU A 878 4.05 -7.81 17.21
CA GLU A 878 3.04 -8.78 16.78
C GLU A 878 2.12 -8.16 15.74
N MET A 879 1.68 -6.93 16.00
CA MET A 879 0.73 -6.22 15.16
C MET A 879 1.30 -5.73 13.85
N ARG A 880 2.63 -5.69 13.66
CA ARG A 880 3.21 -5.46 12.32
C ARG A 880 2.61 -6.41 11.28
N ASN A 881 2.56 -7.69 11.60
CA ASN A 881 2.08 -8.73 10.70
C ASN A 881 0.58 -8.98 10.87
N LEU A 882 0.03 -8.85 12.10
CA LEU A 882 -1.38 -9.16 12.35
C LEU A 882 -2.36 -8.00 12.06
N TYR A 883 -1.91 -6.74 12.09
CA TYR A 883 -2.80 -5.59 11.95
C TYR A 883 -3.59 -5.56 10.64
N PRO A 884 -3.01 -5.88 9.45
CA PRO A 884 -3.79 -5.96 8.21
C PRO A 884 -4.98 -6.92 8.32
N ASN A 885 -4.77 -8.13 8.85
CA ASN A 885 -5.84 -9.11 9.03
C ASN A 885 -6.93 -8.59 9.99
N LEU A 886 -6.55 -7.89 11.06
CA LEU A 886 -7.49 -7.30 12.02
C LEU A 886 -8.32 -6.16 11.38
N TYR A 887 -7.65 -5.26 10.65
CA TYR A 887 -8.28 -4.15 9.94
C TYR A 887 -9.30 -4.66 8.92
N VAL A 888 -8.84 -5.50 7.99
CA VAL A 888 -9.70 -6.00 6.91
C VAL A 888 -10.79 -6.90 7.47
N GLY A 889 -10.47 -7.77 8.43
CA GLY A 889 -11.45 -8.63 9.11
C GLY A 889 -12.55 -7.82 9.80
N SER A 890 -12.22 -6.68 10.40
CA SER A 890 -13.19 -5.79 11.03
C SER A 890 -14.16 -5.15 10.03
N TYR A 891 -13.67 -4.78 8.84
CA TYR A 891 -14.53 -4.32 7.75
C TYR A 891 -15.39 -5.44 7.18
N GLN A 892 -14.84 -6.65 7.00
CA GLN A 892 -15.60 -7.80 6.52
C GLN A 892 -16.73 -8.19 7.48
N GLU A 893 -16.47 -8.24 8.79
CA GLU A 893 -17.49 -8.48 9.81
C GLU A 893 -18.58 -7.40 9.79
N PHE A 894 -18.20 -6.14 9.58
CA PHE A 894 -19.13 -5.03 9.47
C PHE A 894 -20.01 -5.16 8.24
N ILE A 895 -19.45 -5.42 7.06
CA ILE A 895 -20.19 -5.64 5.82
C ILE A 895 -21.19 -6.78 5.99
N LYS A 896 -20.79 -7.89 6.63
CA LYS A 896 -21.65 -9.05 6.87
C LYS A 896 -22.93 -8.72 7.64
N LYS A 897 -22.90 -7.72 8.54
CA LYS A 897 -24.11 -7.29 9.28
C LYS A 897 -25.18 -6.71 8.36
N TYR A 898 -24.81 -6.12 7.22
CA TYR A 898 -25.74 -5.45 6.30
C TYR A 898 -26.00 -6.22 5.01
N LYS A 899 -25.01 -7.00 4.55
CA LYS A 899 -25.05 -7.69 3.25
C LYS A 899 -24.99 -9.22 3.37
N GLY A 900 -24.90 -9.78 4.59
CA GLY A 900 -24.67 -11.21 4.77
C GLY A 900 -23.36 -11.65 4.10
N GLU A 901 -23.37 -12.79 3.42
CA GLU A 901 -22.20 -13.30 2.69
C GLU A 901 -22.00 -12.66 1.29
N ASP A 902 -22.92 -11.80 0.85
CA ASP A 902 -22.86 -11.17 -0.49
C ASP A 902 -21.92 -9.96 -0.57
N GLY A 903 -21.46 -9.43 0.58
CA GLY A 903 -20.57 -8.28 0.63
C GLY A 903 -19.12 -8.67 0.95
N ILE A 904 -18.17 -7.95 0.34
CA ILE A 904 -16.75 -8.35 0.35
C ILE A 904 -15.79 -7.21 0.70
N THR A 905 -14.57 -7.59 1.03
CA THR A 905 -13.39 -6.74 1.08
C THR A 905 -12.41 -7.14 -0.02
N PHE A 906 -11.66 -6.19 -0.55
CA PHE A 906 -10.57 -6.41 -1.50
C PHE A 906 -9.31 -5.71 -0.96
N SER A 907 -8.25 -6.45 -0.64
CA SER A 907 -7.11 -5.99 0.17
C SER A 907 -5.75 -6.39 -0.42
N ARG A 908 -4.64 -5.71 -0.08
CA ARG A 908 -3.29 -6.14 -0.52
C ARG A 908 -2.46 -6.77 0.59
N ALA A 909 -2.63 -6.28 1.82
CA ALA A 909 -1.82 -6.70 2.95
C ALA A 909 -2.51 -7.78 3.77
N GLY A 910 -1.71 -8.73 4.22
CA GLY A 910 -2.20 -9.85 5.02
C GLY A 910 -1.07 -10.64 5.65
N TYR A 911 -1.45 -11.62 6.45
CA TYR A 911 -0.53 -12.61 7.05
C TYR A 911 -1.28 -13.94 7.21
N THR A 912 -0.79 -14.88 8.02
CA THR A 912 -1.52 -16.13 8.31
C THR A 912 -2.99 -15.85 8.69
N GLY A 913 -3.92 -16.45 7.95
CA GLY A 913 -5.36 -16.27 8.16
C GLY A 913 -6.04 -15.34 7.15
N ALA A 914 -5.28 -14.62 6.31
CA ALA A 914 -5.81 -13.73 5.29
C ALA A 914 -6.77 -14.44 4.31
N GLN A 915 -6.59 -15.73 4.04
CA GLN A 915 -7.47 -16.54 3.18
C GLN A 915 -8.92 -16.64 3.68
N LYS A 916 -9.17 -16.41 4.97
CA LYS A 916 -10.53 -16.37 5.54
C LYS A 916 -11.26 -15.08 5.20
N ILE A 917 -10.56 -14.10 4.63
CA ILE A 917 -11.06 -12.79 4.24
C ILE A 917 -11.07 -12.73 2.70
N PRO A 918 -12.17 -12.33 2.06
CA PRO A 918 -12.56 -12.89 0.76
C PRO A 918 -11.57 -12.72 -0.39
N LEU A 919 -10.96 -11.53 -0.59
CA LEU A 919 -10.19 -11.24 -1.81
C LEU A 919 -8.93 -10.42 -1.54
N HIS A 920 -7.84 -10.78 -2.24
CA HIS A 920 -6.57 -10.07 -2.18
C HIS A 920 -6.04 -9.67 -3.57
N TRP A 921 -5.23 -8.61 -3.66
CA TRP A 921 -4.54 -8.20 -4.88
C TRP A 921 -3.04 -7.97 -4.67
N ALA A 922 -2.29 -8.07 -5.76
CA ALA A 922 -0.82 -8.04 -5.75
C ALA A 922 -0.14 -6.71 -5.43
N GLY A 923 -0.88 -5.69 -4.99
CA GLY A 923 -0.35 -4.35 -4.76
C GLY A 923 0.12 -3.65 -6.04
N ASP A 924 1.06 -2.73 -5.86
CA ASP A 924 1.32 -1.65 -6.81
C ASP A 924 2.50 -2.00 -7.73
N GLU A 925 2.27 -2.12 -9.04
CA GLU A 925 3.31 -2.49 -10.02
C GLU A 925 3.34 -1.61 -11.28
N ARG A 926 4.50 -1.62 -11.94
CA ARG A 926 4.74 -0.88 -13.20
C ARG A 926 4.09 -1.59 -14.40
N SER A 927 3.73 -0.82 -15.43
CA SER A 927 3.32 -1.36 -16.73
C SER A 927 4.49 -1.91 -17.56
N THR A 928 5.04 -3.06 -17.16
CA THR A 928 6.15 -3.74 -17.85
C THR A 928 5.98 -5.26 -17.88
N TYR A 929 6.60 -5.94 -18.85
CA TYR A 929 6.66 -7.41 -18.87
C TYR A 929 7.38 -8.00 -17.66
N LYS A 930 8.36 -7.29 -17.09
CA LYS A 930 9.05 -7.69 -15.85
C LYS A 930 8.07 -7.77 -14.67
N ALA A 931 7.23 -6.73 -14.52
CA ALA A 931 6.18 -6.70 -13.50
C ALA A 931 5.12 -7.78 -13.78
N PHE A 932 4.72 -7.97 -15.04
CA PHE A 932 3.80 -9.06 -15.41
C PHE A 932 4.35 -10.44 -14.98
N ALA A 933 5.61 -10.75 -15.31
CA ALA A 933 6.26 -11.97 -14.86
C ALA A 933 6.35 -12.09 -13.32
N ALA A 934 6.55 -10.96 -12.63
CA ALA A 934 6.55 -10.91 -11.17
C ALA A 934 5.14 -11.20 -10.59
N SER A 935 4.08 -10.67 -11.20
CA SER A 935 2.69 -10.95 -10.81
C SER A 935 2.30 -12.42 -11.01
N VAL A 936 2.79 -13.09 -12.06
CA VAL A 936 2.58 -14.55 -12.22
C VAL A 936 3.18 -15.30 -11.03
N LYS A 937 4.42 -14.98 -10.64
CA LYS A 937 5.08 -15.60 -9.47
C LYS A 937 4.36 -15.27 -8.17
N ALA A 938 3.87 -14.04 -8.01
CA ALA A 938 3.11 -13.60 -6.85
C ALA A 938 1.83 -14.43 -6.68
N GLY A 939 1.03 -14.57 -7.74
CA GLY A 939 -0.19 -15.40 -7.69
C GLY A 939 0.08 -16.87 -7.39
N LEU A 940 1.14 -17.45 -7.97
CA LEU A 940 1.51 -18.85 -7.73
C LEU A 940 2.05 -19.09 -6.32
N SER A 941 2.93 -18.22 -5.81
CA SER A 941 3.48 -18.33 -4.45
C SER A 941 2.41 -18.06 -3.38
N CYS A 942 1.53 -17.09 -3.62
CA CYS A 942 0.36 -16.80 -2.79
C CYS A 942 -0.57 -18.03 -2.69
N SER A 943 -0.86 -18.66 -3.83
CA SER A 943 -1.66 -19.89 -3.90
C SER A 943 -0.99 -21.06 -3.18
N MET A 944 0.33 -21.25 -3.37
CA MET A 944 1.15 -22.24 -2.66
C MET A 944 1.23 -21.99 -1.14
N SER A 945 0.76 -20.82 -0.68
CA SER A 945 0.69 -20.43 0.72
C SER A 945 -0.73 -20.43 1.27
N GLY A 946 -1.68 -21.04 0.54
CA GLY A 946 -3.05 -21.26 1.01
C GLY A 946 -3.99 -20.05 0.86
N ILE A 947 -3.62 -19.03 0.08
CA ILE A 947 -4.43 -17.84 -0.19
C ILE A 947 -4.87 -17.87 -1.67
N PRO A 948 -6.10 -18.33 -1.98
CA PRO A 948 -6.45 -18.72 -3.34
C PRO A 948 -7.19 -17.64 -4.15
N PHE A 949 -7.83 -16.67 -3.49
CA PHE A 949 -8.65 -15.64 -4.15
C PHE A 949 -7.83 -14.37 -4.33
N TRP A 950 -6.98 -14.44 -5.35
CA TRP A 950 -5.98 -13.44 -5.68
C TRP A 950 -6.24 -12.79 -7.04
N GLY A 951 -5.96 -11.49 -7.14
CA GLY A 951 -5.99 -10.72 -8.38
C GLY A 951 -4.76 -9.82 -8.52
N TRP A 952 -4.67 -9.12 -9.64
CA TRP A 952 -3.61 -8.15 -9.90
C TRP A 952 -4.10 -7.07 -10.87
N ASP A 953 -3.34 -5.98 -10.96
CA ASP A 953 -3.62 -4.90 -11.89
C ASP A 953 -3.10 -5.26 -13.28
N LEU A 954 -3.97 -5.84 -14.11
CA LEU A 954 -3.57 -6.25 -15.47
C LEU A 954 -3.04 -5.05 -16.26
N GLY A 955 -1.92 -5.27 -16.95
CA GLY A 955 -1.19 -4.25 -17.68
C GLY A 955 -0.33 -3.33 -16.80
N GLY A 956 -0.33 -3.51 -15.48
CA GLY A 956 0.33 -2.66 -14.50
C GLY A 956 -0.39 -1.33 -14.27
N PHE A 957 -0.35 -0.82 -13.04
CA PHE A 957 -1.13 0.34 -12.60
C PHE A 957 -0.37 1.67 -12.66
N ASN A 958 0.97 1.62 -12.60
CA ASN A 958 1.87 2.78 -12.55
C ASN A 958 2.82 2.88 -13.76
N GLY A 959 3.28 4.11 -14.04
CA GLY A 959 4.22 4.43 -15.10
C GLY A 959 3.50 4.84 -16.39
N ASP A 960 4.24 4.83 -17.50
CA ASP A 960 3.62 4.97 -18.82
C ASP A 960 2.52 3.91 -19.00
N ILE A 961 1.49 4.22 -19.78
CA ILE A 961 0.46 3.22 -20.10
C ILE A 961 1.11 1.99 -20.75
N PRO A 962 0.57 0.78 -20.56
CA PRO A 962 1.10 -0.40 -21.22
C PRO A 962 1.05 -0.26 -22.74
N THR A 963 1.99 -0.90 -23.43
CA THR A 963 1.86 -1.12 -24.87
C THR A 963 0.59 -1.92 -25.17
N ALA A 964 0.05 -1.79 -26.39
CA ALA A 964 -1.11 -2.57 -26.81
C ALA A 964 -0.87 -4.08 -26.61
N GLU A 965 0.34 -4.55 -26.93
CA GLU A 965 0.76 -5.93 -26.72
C GLU A 965 0.72 -6.34 -25.24
N LEU A 966 1.43 -5.60 -24.38
CA LEU A 966 1.46 -5.90 -22.94
C LEU A 966 0.05 -5.95 -22.35
N TYR A 967 -0.81 -5.00 -22.73
CA TYR A 967 -2.17 -4.95 -22.25
C TYR A 967 -2.97 -6.20 -22.65
N VAL A 968 -2.97 -6.60 -23.93
CA VAL A 968 -3.74 -7.78 -24.36
C VAL A 968 -3.15 -9.10 -23.84
N ARG A 969 -1.82 -9.22 -23.73
CA ARG A 969 -1.15 -10.38 -23.10
C ARG A 969 -1.48 -10.51 -21.62
N SER A 970 -1.55 -9.38 -20.92
CA SER A 970 -1.96 -9.37 -19.52
C SER A 970 -3.45 -9.71 -19.35
N ALA A 971 -4.33 -9.21 -20.21
CA ALA A 971 -5.76 -9.51 -20.19
C ALA A 971 -6.05 -11.00 -20.49
N GLN A 972 -5.31 -11.58 -21.43
CA GLN A 972 -5.29 -13.02 -21.72
C GLN A 972 -5.03 -13.85 -20.48
N MET A 973 -3.97 -13.53 -19.73
CA MET A 973 -3.61 -14.24 -18.50
C MET A 973 -4.62 -13.98 -17.37
N ALA A 974 -5.06 -12.73 -17.21
CA ALA A 974 -6.01 -12.33 -16.17
C ALA A 974 -7.37 -13.04 -16.31
N ALA A 975 -7.80 -13.40 -17.52
CA ALA A 975 -9.00 -14.22 -17.73
C ALA A 975 -8.91 -15.59 -17.03
N PHE A 976 -7.68 -16.10 -16.83
CA PHE A 976 -7.36 -17.35 -16.13
C PHE A 976 -6.66 -17.11 -14.78
N CYS A 977 -6.90 -15.96 -14.15
CA CYS A 977 -6.61 -15.72 -12.74
C CYS A 977 -7.87 -15.95 -11.89
N PRO A 978 -7.73 -16.18 -10.56
CA PRO A 978 -8.88 -16.20 -9.66
C PRO A 978 -9.73 -14.92 -9.80
N ILE A 979 -9.11 -13.73 -9.77
CA ILE A 979 -9.78 -12.43 -9.98
C ILE A 979 -9.17 -11.70 -11.20
N MET A 980 -10.03 -11.19 -12.09
CA MET A 980 -9.64 -10.42 -13.29
C MET A 980 -9.97 -8.94 -13.09
N GLN A 981 -8.97 -8.07 -13.04
CA GLN A 981 -9.15 -6.64 -12.77
C GLN A 981 -8.15 -5.77 -13.52
N TYR A 982 -8.60 -4.65 -14.07
CA TYR A 982 -7.71 -3.53 -14.42
C TYR A 982 -7.86 -2.37 -13.45
N HIS A 983 -6.78 -1.62 -13.25
CA HIS A 983 -6.72 -0.45 -12.38
C HIS A 983 -5.64 0.54 -12.85
N ALA A 984 -5.68 1.78 -12.36
CA ALA A 984 -4.76 2.85 -12.70
C ALA A 984 -4.58 3.80 -11.52
N GLU A 985 -3.34 4.27 -11.30
CA GLU A 985 -2.95 5.04 -10.11
C GLU A 985 -3.40 6.49 -10.06
N THR A 986 -3.18 7.26 -11.13
CA THR A 986 -3.17 8.73 -11.01
C THR A 986 -3.67 9.45 -12.26
N LYS A 987 -4.28 10.62 -12.02
CA LYS A 987 -4.51 11.64 -13.04
C LYS A 987 -3.20 12.32 -13.39
N GLY A 988 -2.51 11.77 -14.38
CA GLY A 988 -1.40 12.45 -15.04
C GLY A 988 -1.86 13.58 -15.96
N GLN A 989 -0.91 14.21 -16.66
CA GLN A 989 -1.21 15.16 -17.75
C GLN A 989 -2.15 14.57 -18.82
N PHE A 990 -2.10 13.25 -19.00
CA PHE A 990 -2.91 12.45 -19.93
C PHE A 990 -3.72 11.38 -19.18
N ASN A 991 -4.81 10.90 -19.79
CA ASN A 991 -5.64 9.84 -19.21
C ASN A 991 -4.84 8.53 -19.05
N GLN A 992 -4.67 8.08 -17.80
CA GLN A 992 -3.91 6.88 -17.43
C GLN A 992 -4.79 5.64 -17.25
N ASP A 993 -6.09 5.69 -17.55
CA ASP A 993 -6.99 4.55 -17.38
C ASP A 993 -6.48 3.30 -18.12
N ARG A 994 -6.50 2.15 -17.45
CA ARG A 994 -6.26 0.84 -18.08
C ARG A 994 -7.55 0.26 -18.69
N THR A 995 -8.48 1.12 -19.06
CA THR A 995 -9.69 0.72 -19.81
C THR A 995 -9.30 0.37 -21.25
N PRO A 996 -9.95 -0.64 -21.87
CA PRO A 996 -9.54 -1.10 -23.20
C PRO A 996 -9.69 0.01 -24.26
N TRP A 997 -10.69 0.90 -24.14
CA TRP A 997 -10.85 2.04 -25.03
C TRP A 997 -9.79 3.13 -24.85
N ASN A 998 -9.34 3.40 -23.62
CA ASN A 998 -8.26 4.37 -23.40
C ASN A 998 -6.92 3.83 -23.92
N ILE A 999 -6.62 2.55 -23.70
CA ILE A 999 -5.41 1.94 -24.24
C ILE A 999 -5.45 1.94 -25.77
N ALA A 1000 -6.57 1.57 -26.39
CA ALA A 1000 -6.73 1.64 -27.85
C ALA A 1000 -6.48 3.05 -28.40
N GLU A 1001 -7.12 4.07 -27.82
CA GLU A 1001 -6.95 5.48 -28.22
C GLU A 1001 -5.49 5.93 -28.06
N ARG A 1002 -4.89 5.67 -26.90
CA ARG A 1002 -3.55 6.17 -26.57
C ARG A 1002 -2.42 5.44 -27.29
N THR A 1003 -2.62 4.19 -27.67
CA THR A 1003 -1.65 3.39 -28.44
C THR A 1003 -1.91 3.42 -29.95
N GLY A 1004 -3.10 3.89 -30.38
CA GLY A 1004 -3.52 3.89 -31.78
C GLY A 1004 -3.91 2.50 -32.30
N ASP A 1005 -4.23 1.55 -31.42
CA ASP A 1005 -4.53 0.15 -31.78
C ASP A 1005 -5.93 -0.30 -31.31
N GLU A 1006 -6.92 -0.17 -32.20
CA GLU A 1006 -8.30 -0.56 -31.96
C GLU A 1006 -8.49 -2.06 -31.66
N ARG A 1007 -7.52 -2.92 -32.01
CA ARG A 1007 -7.59 -4.36 -31.72
C ARG A 1007 -7.62 -4.65 -30.22
N VAL A 1008 -7.11 -3.73 -29.40
CA VAL A 1008 -7.12 -3.84 -27.93
C VAL A 1008 -8.53 -4.08 -27.40
N ILE A 1009 -9.53 -3.32 -27.88
CA ILE A 1009 -10.92 -3.45 -27.42
C ILE A 1009 -11.47 -4.83 -27.78
N GLN A 1010 -11.24 -5.28 -29.01
CA GLN A 1010 -11.73 -6.56 -29.52
C GLN A 1010 -11.12 -7.74 -28.76
N ILE A 1011 -9.79 -7.70 -28.54
CA ILE A 1011 -9.09 -8.78 -27.85
C ILE A 1011 -9.45 -8.79 -26.36
N TYR A 1012 -9.52 -7.63 -25.70
CA TYR A 1012 -9.97 -7.59 -24.30
C TYR A 1012 -11.39 -8.16 -24.16
N LYS A 1013 -12.33 -7.74 -25.04
CA LYS A 1013 -13.69 -8.26 -25.06
C LYS A 1013 -13.71 -9.78 -25.23
N LYS A 1014 -12.96 -10.32 -26.21
CA LYS A 1014 -12.83 -11.76 -26.44
C LYS A 1014 -12.51 -12.51 -25.14
N TYR A 1015 -11.54 -12.02 -24.35
CA TYR A 1015 -11.16 -12.67 -23.10
C TYR A 1015 -12.10 -12.40 -21.92
N ALA A 1016 -12.77 -11.25 -21.89
CA ALA A 1016 -13.85 -10.99 -20.94
C ALA A 1016 -15.06 -11.92 -21.19
N ASP A 1017 -15.45 -12.13 -22.45
CA ASP A 1017 -16.50 -13.07 -22.84
C ASP A 1017 -16.09 -14.50 -22.49
N LEU A 1018 -14.86 -14.92 -22.81
CA LEU A 1018 -14.33 -16.23 -22.43
C LEU A 1018 -14.42 -16.47 -20.92
N ARG A 1019 -14.04 -15.47 -20.12
CA ARG A 1019 -14.13 -15.55 -18.66
C ARG A 1019 -15.57 -15.76 -18.20
N MET A 1020 -16.53 -15.05 -18.80
CA MET A 1020 -17.95 -15.24 -18.49
C MET A 1020 -18.48 -16.59 -18.96
N ASN A 1021 -17.96 -17.13 -20.09
CA ASN A 1021 -18.27 -18.49 -20.51
C ASN A 1021 -17.75 -19.53 -19.51
N LEU A 1022 -16.55 -19.31 -18.95
CA LEU A 1022 -15.91 -20.17 -17.95
C LEU A 1022 -16.42 -19.95 -16.52
N LEU A 1023 -17.28 -18.96 -16.27
CA LEU A 1023 -17.70 -18.59 -14.91
C LEU A 1023 -18.28 -19.77 -14.11
N PRO A 1024 -19.09 -20.70 -14.69
CA PRO A 1024 -19.51 -21.92 -13.98
C PRO A 1024 -18.34 -22.79 -13.51
N TYR A 1025 -17.33 -22.98 -14.37
CA TYR A 1025 -16.11 -23.73 -14.01
C TYR A 1025 -15.31 -23.00 -12.93
N ILE A 1026 -15.10 -21.70 -13.08
CA ILE A 1026 -14.37 -20.87 -12.11
C ILE A 1026 -15.05 -20.96 -10.73
N TYR A 1027 -16.38 -20.83 -10.68
CA TYR A 1027 -17.12 -20.89 -9.42
C TYR A 1027 -17.10 -22.29 -8.80
N MET A 1028 -17.26 -23.35 -9.60
CA MET A 1028 -17.09 -24.74 -9.14
C MET A 1028 -15.71 -24.97 -8.53
N GLN A 1029 -14.65 -24.46 -9.17
CA GLN A 1029 -13.28 -24.56 -8.69
C GLN A 1029 -13.07 -23.75 -7.40
N ALA A 1030 -13.69 -22.58 -7.26
CA ALA A 1030 -13.69 -21.82 -6.00
C ALA A 1030 -14.35 -22.59 -4.84
N VAL A 1031 -15.48 -23.26 -5.11
CA VAL A 1031 -16.16 -24.14 -4.14
C VAL A 1031 -15.24 -25.30 -3.72
N ASN A 1032 -14.56 -25.93 -4.68
CA ASN A 1032 -13.61 -27.02 -4.42
C ASN A 1032 -12.42 -26.53 -3.59
N THR A 1033 -11.89 -25.35 -3.88
CA THR A 1033 -10.83 -24.71 -3.10
C THR A 1033 -11.25 -24.49 -1.65
N CYS A 1034 -12.45 -23.97 -1.39
CA CYS A 1034 -12.94 -23.76 -0.02
C CYS A 1034 -13.16 -25.06 0.75
N LYS A 1035 -13.48 -26.16 0.06
CA LYS A 1035 -13.66 -27.49 0.69
C LYS A 1035 -12.32 -28.17 0.98
N THR A 1036 -11.41 -28.17 0.02
CA THR A 1036 -10.19 -28.99 0.05
C THR A 1036 -8.97 -28.23 0.55
N GLY A 1037 -8.94 -26.90 0.38
CA GLY A 1037 -7.75 -26.06 0.60
C GLY A 1037 -6.80 -25.99 -0.60
N ILE A 1038 -7.10 -26.68 -1.70
CA ILE A 1038 -6.27 -26.65 -2.91
C ILE A 1038 -6.64 -25.44 -3.78
N PRO A 1039 -5.70 -24.54 -4.12
CA PRO A 1039 -5.99 -23.28 -4.81
C PRO A 1039 -6.37 -23.50 -6.27
N MET A 1040 -7.06 -22.52 -6.87
CA MET A 1040 -7.47 -22.60 -8.28
C MET A 1040 -6.28 -22.40 -9.23
N MET A 1041 -5.36 -21.49 -8.93
CA MET A 1041 -4.15 -21.24 -9.72
C MET A 1041 -2.98 -22.01 -9.10
N ARG A 1042 -2.41 -22.99 -9.83
CA ARG A 1042 -1.53 -24.01 -9.26
C ARG A 1042 -0.21 -24.09 -10.01
N LEU A 1043 0.90 -23.97 -9.29
CA LEU A 1043 2.22 -24.26 -9.82
C LEU A 1043 2.27 -25.72 -10.30
N MET A 1044 2.97 -25.99 -11.40
CA MET A 1044 3.02 -27.33 -11.99
C MET A 1044 3.48 -28.40 -10.98
N HIS A 1045 4.46 -28.08 -10.12
CA HIS A 1045 4.94 -28.98 -9.06
C HIS A 1045 3.88 -29.39 -8.04
N LEU A 1046 2.85 -28.56 -7.80
CA LEU A 1046 1.75 -28.92 -6.90
C LEU A 1046 0.88 -30.05 -7.48
N GLU A 1047 0.76 -30.11 -8.81
CA GLU A 1047 -0.03 -31.12 -9.52
C GLU A 1047 0.79 -32.35 -9.90
N TYR A 1048 2.04 -32.14 -10.31
CA TYR A 1048 2.96 -33.18 -10.80
C TYR A 1048 4.27 -33.16 -9.99
N PRO A 1049 4.24 -33.55 -8.70
CA PRO A 1049 5.39 -33.46 -7.83
C PRO A 1049 6.54 -34.41 -8.20
N GLU A 1050 6.20 -35.56 -8.79
CA GLU A 1050 7.16 -36.59 -9.22
C GLU A 1050 7.82 -36.27 -10.57
N ASP A 1051 7.31 -35.27 -11.30
CA ASP A 1051 7.86 -34.86 -12.58
C ASP A 1051 8.93 -33.76 -12.37
N PRO A 1052 10.23 -34.06 -12.59
CA PRO A 1052 11.30 -33.10 -12.37
C PRO A 1052 11.21 -31.87 -13.29
N SER A 1053 10.55 -31.98 -14.45
CA SER A 1053 10.33 -30.86 -15.37
C SER A 1053 9.34 -29.83 -14.80
N CYS A 1054 8.50 -30.25 -13.86
CA CYS A 1054 7.48 -29.40 -13.24
C CYS A 1054 7.97 -28.61 -12.02
N ILE A 1055 9.16 -28.90 -11.48
CA ILE A 1055 9.62 -28.38 -10.18
C ILE A 1055 9.72 -26.85 -10.14
N ASP A 1056 10.33 -26.25 -11.17
CA ASP A 1056 10.57 -24.80 -11.27
C ASP A 1056 9.75 -24.15 -12.42
N LEU A 1057 8.73 -24.87 -12.91
CA LEU A 1057 7.96 -24.47 -14.08
C LEU A 1057 6.81 -23.52 -13.69
N TRP A 1058 7.12 -22.22 -13.60
CA TRP A 1058 6.19 -21.16 -13.19
C TRP A 1058 5.59 -20.36 -14.36
N GLN A 1059 6.14 -20.48 -15.57
CA GLN A 1059 5.65 -19.75 -16.75
C GLN A 1059 4.40 -20.37 -17.40
N GLN A 1060 3.91 -21.45 -16.79
CA GLN A 1060 2.64 -22.09 -17.06
C GLN A 1060 2.11 -22.65 -15.73
N TYR A 1061 0.82 -22.86 -15.65
CA TYR A 1061 0.16 -23.31 -14.43
C TYR A 1061 -1.15 -24.01 -14.74
N LEU A 1062 -1.67 -24.77 -13.78
CA LEU A 1062 -3.03 -25.28 -13.84
C LEU A 1062 -4.00 -24.22 -13.29
N PHE A 1063 -5.09 -23.97 -14.00
CA PHE A 1063 -6.22 -23.18 -13.56
C PHE A 1063 -7.43 -24.12 -13.37
N GLY A 1064 -7.77 -24.35 -12.11
CA GLY A 1064 -8.62 -25.45 -11.69
C GLY A 1064 -7.95 -26.81 -11.91
N ASP A 1065 -8.76 -27.87 -11.97
CA ASP A 1065 -8.27 -29.25 -12.15
C ASP A 1065 -7.97 -29.62 -13.62
N SER A 1066 -8.35 -28.77 -14.58
CA SER A 1066 -8.53 -29.18 -15.98
C SER A 1066 -7.78 -28.35 -17.01
N LEU A 1067 -7.45 -27.08 -16.72
CA LEU A 1067 -6.89 -26.16 -17.72
C LEU A 1067 -5.43 -25.85 -17.43
N LEU A 1068 -4.51 -26.29 -18.29
CA LEU A 1068 -3.12 -25.84 -18.29
C LEU A 1068 -3.02 -24.56 -19.11
N VAL A 1069 -2.55 -23.47 -18.51
CA VAL A 1069 -2.47 -22.13 -19.11
C VAL A 1069 -1.02 -21.71 -19.18
N ALA A 1070 -0.56 -21.26 -20.35
CA ALA A 1070 0.82 -20.82 -20.58
C ALA A 1070 0.87 -19.38 -21.14
N PRO A 1071 0.90 -18.34 -20.28
CA PRO A 1071 0.90 -16.95 -20.74
C PRO A 1071 2.17 -16.56 -21.52
N VAL A 1072 1.99 -15.68 -22.50
CA VAL A 1072 3.10 -15.04 -23.23
C VAL A 1072 3.56 -13.81 -22.44
N ILE A 1073 4.68 -13.96 -21.75
CA ILE A 1073 5.27 -12.97 -20.83
C ILE A 1073 6.57 -12.35 -21.38
N GLU A 1074 6.78 -12.47 -22.70
CA GLU A 1074 7.92 -11.92 -23.43
C GLU A 1074 7.41 -11.02 -24.55
N GLU A 1075 7.96 -9.81 -24.63
CA GLU A 1075 7.56 -8.81 -25.62
C GLU A 1075 7.91 -9.25 -27.05
N GLY A 1076 6.99 -9.03 -27.99
CA GLY A 1076 7.12 -9.37 -29.40
C GLY A 1076 6.97 -10.86 -29.71
N SER A 1077 6.74 -11.71 -28.71
CA SER A 1077 6.69 -13.15 -28.92
C SER A 1077 5.32 -13.60 -29.48
N THR A 1078 5.38 -14.44 -30.52
CA THR A 1078 4.21 -15.07 -31.16
C THR A 1078 4.20 -16.59 -31.03
N VAL A 1079 5.11 -17.13 -30.22
CA VAL A 1079 5.24 -18.55 -29.93
C VAL A 1079 5.51 -18.72 -28.44
N LYS A 1080 5.06 -19.83 -27.86
CA LYS A 1080 5.29 -20.14 -26.45
C LYS A 1080 5.84 -21.56 -26.34
N ASP A 1081 6.93 -21.69 -25.61
CA ASP A 1081 7.41 -23.00 -25.18
C ASP A 1081 6.52 -23.47 -24.02
N VAL A 1082 6.00 -24.70 -24.16
CA VAL A 1082 5.05 -25.32 -23.22
C VAL A 1082 5.49 -26.76 -22.98
N TYR A 1083 5.53 -27.14 -21.71
CA TYR A 1083 5.69 -28.53 -21.30
C TYR A 1083 4.34 -29.13 -20.96
N LEU A 1084 4.01 -30.26 -21.57
CA LEU A 1084 2.80 -31.04 -21.28
C LEU A 1084 3.21 -32.30 -20.52
N PRO A 1085 2.81 -32.46 -19.24
CA PRO A 1085 3.08 -33.67 -18.46
C PRO A 1085 2.43 -34.92 -19.08
N GLU A 1086 2.75 -36.10 -18.53
CA GLU A 1086 2.14 -37.37 -18.93
C GLU A 1086 0.60 -37.29 -19.04
N GLY A 1087 0.07 -37.90 -20.11
CA GLY A 1087 -1.35 -37.91 -20.45
C GLY A 1087 -1.67 -37.17 -21.74
N LYS A 1088 -2.94 -37.18 -22.13
CA LYS A 1088 -3.42 -36.47 -23.32
C LYS A 1088 -3.90 -35.07 -22.97
N TRP A 1089 -3.58 -34.11 -23.85
CA TRP A 1089 -3.89 -32.69 -23.69
C TRP A 1089 -4.53 -32.14 -24.95
N LEU A 1090 -5.75 -31.65 -24.84
CA LEU A 1090 -6.48 -31.03 -25.94
C LEU A 1090 -6.25 -29.52 -25.92
N ASN A 1091 -5.68 -28.94 -26.97
CA ASN A 1091 -5.64 -27.49 -27.10
C ASN A 1091 -7.07 -26.93 -27.17
N LEU A 1092 -7.41 -26.06 -26.22
CA LEU A 1092 -8.78 -25.59 -25.98
C LEU A 1092 -9.41 -24.97 -27.23
N PHE A 1093 -8.61 -24.20 -27.97
CA PHE A 1093 -9.05 -23.37 -29.08
C PHE A 1093 -8.95 -24.08 -30.44
N SER A 1094 -7.82 -24.71 -30.75
CA SER A 1094 -7.63 -25.38 -32.05
C SER A 1094 -8.23 -26.80 -32.10
N GLY A 1095 -8.42 -27.44 -30.95
CA GLY A 1095 -8.87 -28.82 -30.86
C GLY A 1095 -7.79 -29.87 -31.20
N GLU A 1096 -6.54 -29.46 -31.41
CA GLU A 1096 -5.41 -30.37 -31.57
C GLU A 1096 -5.15 -31.15 -30.27
N ILE A 1097 -4.88 -32.44 -30.39
CA ILE A 1097 -4.58 -33.32 -29.23
C ILE A 1097 -3.08 -33.62 -29.23
N PHE A 1098 -2.46 -33.39 -28.08
CA PHE A 1098 -1.07 -33.69 -27.80
C PHE A 1098 -0.99 -34.84 -26.80
N GLU A 1099 0.05 -35.65 -26.92
CA GLU A 1099 0.37 -36.74 -25.98
C GLU A 1099 1.67 -36.39 -25.26
N GLY A 1100 1.58 -36.22 -23.94
CA GLY A 1100 2.72 -35.95 -23.08
C GLY A 1100 3.35 -37.25 -22.54
N PRO A 1101 4.54 -37.18 -21.91
CA PRO A 1101 5.30 -35.97 -21.63
C PRO A 1101 5.93 -35.35 -22.89
N LEU A 1102 5.75 -34.04 -23.09
CA LEU A 1102 6.16 -33.36 -24.31
C LEU A 1102 6.56 -31.90 -24.05
N ASP A 1103 7.82 -31.57 -24.37
CA ASP A 1103 8.25 -30.19 -24.60
C ASP A 1103 7.89 -29.78 -26.03
N THR A 1104 7.04 -28.77 -26.17
CA THR A 1104 6.61 -28.31 -27.49
C THR A 1104 6.59 -26.79 -27.59
N ARG A 1105 6.64 -26.29 -28.81
CA ARG A 1105 6.49 -24.87 -29.14
C ARG A 1105 5.18 -24.67 -29.85
N VAL A 1106 4.29 -23.89 -29.24
CA VAL A 1106 2.96 -23.63 -29.77
C VAL A 1106 2.83 -22.20 -30.26
N LYS A 1107 2.06 -22.03 -31.33
CA LYS A 1107 1.72 -20.73 -31.87
C LYS A 1107 0.84 -19.97 -30.87
N ALA A 1108 1.19 -18.72 -30.62
CA ALA A 1108 0.48 -17.83 -29.71
C ALA A 1108 0.42 -16.43 -30.35
N ASN A 1109 -0.43 -16.26 -31.36
CA ASN A 1109 -0.65 -14.95 -31.99
C ASN A 1109 -1.06 -13.91 -30.95
N LEU A 1110 -1.03 -12.62 -31.32
CA LEU A 1110 -1.38 -11.52 -30.41
C LEU A 1110 -2.74 -11.73 -29.71
N ASP A 1111 -3.71 -12.33 -30.38
CA ASP A 1111 -5.07 -12.57 -29.89
C ASP A 1111 -5.30 -13.97 -29.29
N GLU A 1112 -4.23 -14.75 -29.08
CA GLU A 1112 -4.27 -16.12 -28.59
C GLU A 1112 -3.31 -16.34 -27.40
N ILE A 1113 -3.75 -17.11 -26.42
CA ILE A 1113 -2.96 -17.66 -25.32
C ILE A 1113 -3.04 -19.18 -25.37
N PRO A 1114 -1.95 -19.94 -25.23
CA PRO A 1114 -2.02 -21.39 -25.16
C PRO A 1114 -2.75 -21.87 -23.90
N VAL A 1115 -3.84 -22.62 -24.10
CA VAL A 1115 -4.59 -23.30 -23.04
C VAL A 1115 -4.89 -24.73 -23.47
N PHE A 1116 -4.68 -25.68 -22.58
CA PHE A 1116 -4.88 -27.11 -22.83
C PHE A 1116 -5.81 -27.73 -21.80
N VAL A 1117 -6.77 -28.52 -22.25
CA VAL A 1117 -7.67 -29.32 -21.44
C VAL A 1117 -7.02 -30.67 -21.16
N LYS A 1118 -6.80 -30.97 -19.89
CA LYS A 1118 -6.34 -32.29 -19.43
C LYS A 1118 -7.36 -33.35 -19.82
N GLU A 1119 -6.91 -34.52 -20.24
CA GLU A 1119 -7.80 -35.65 -20.48
C GLU A 1119 -8.69 -35.98 -19.29
N ASN A 1120 -9.83 -36.59 -19.58
CA ASN A 1120 -10.85 -36.99 -18.61
C ASN A 1120 -11.45 -35.81 -17.82
N SER A 1121 -11.50 -34.62 -18.43
CA SER A 1121 -12.09 -33.42 -17.85
C SER A 1121 -13.53 -33.20 -18.29
N VAL A 1122 -14.34 -32.68 -17.36
CA VAL A 1122 -15.67 -32.12 -17.60
C VAL A 1122 -15.69 -30.67 -17.13
N ILE A 1123 -15.96 -29.74 -18.03
CA ILE A 1123 -15.89 -28.29 -17.77
C ILE A 1123 -17.28 -27.68 -17.96
N PRO A 1124 -17.98 -27.25 -16.89
CA PRO A 1124 -19.23 -26.52 -17.00
C PRO A 1124 -19.00 -25.12 -17.58
N LEU A 1125 -19.90 -24.69 -18.46
CA LEU A 1125 -19.82 -23.45 -19.24
C LEU A 1125 -21.19 -22.78 -19.33
N ASN A 1126 -21.19 -21.46 -19.50
CA ASN A 1126 -22.36 -20.69 -19.92
C ASN A 1126 -22.13 -20.17 -21.34
N LEU A 1127 -22.83 -20.74 -22.34
CA LEU A 1127 -22.57 -20.45 -23.75
C LEU A 1127 -23.76 -19.79 -24.44
N GLY A 1128 -23.46 -19.09 -25.54
CA GLY A 1128 -24.45 -18.54 -26.45
C GLY A 1128 -25.14 -19.61 -27.28
N SER A 1129 -25.95 -19.17 -28.25
CA SER A 1129 -26.73 -20.07 -29.10
C SER A 1129 -25.89 -20.91 -30.06
N ASN A 1130 -24.62 -20.55 -30.30
CA ASN A 1130 -23.72 -21.34 -31.15
C ASN A 1130 -22.87 -22.32 -30.34
N PHE A 1131 -23.10 -22.44 -29.02
CA PHE A 1131 -22.37 -23.34 -28.11
C PHE A 1131 -20.84 -23.23 -28.26
N SER A 1132 -20.34 -22.01 -28.47
CA SER A 1132 -18.94 -21.72 -28.74
C SER A 1132 -18.36 -20.79 -27.68
N LEU A 1133 -17.06 -20.94 -27.41
CA LEU A 1133 -16.33 -19.99 -26.56
C LEU A 1133 -16.27 -18.61 -27.24
N PHE A 1134 -16.07 -17.58 -26.43
CA PHE A 1134 -16.01 -16.16 -26.83
C PHE A 1134 -17.37 -15.56 -27.22
N GLU A 1135 -18.49 -16.27 -27.02
CA GLU A 1135 -19.81 -15.71 -27.19
C GLU A 1135 -20.19 -14.80 -25.99
N TYR A 1136 -20.72 -13.62 -26.29
CA TYR A 1136 -21.24 -12.71 -25.27
C TYR A 1136 -22.48 -13.31 -24.60
N VAL A 1137 -22.38 -13.58 -23.30
CA VAL A 1137 -23.48 -14.10 -22.45
C VAL A 1137 -23.96 -13.10 -21.40
N SER A 1138 -23.63 -11.81 -21.58
CA SER A 1138 -23.87 -10.74 -20.61
C SER A 1138 -23.18 -10.93 -19.26
N ASN A 1139 -23.44 -10.02 -18.33
CA ASN A 1139 -22.99 -10.08 -16.93
C ASN A 1139 -24.09 -10.58 -15.97
N LYS A 1140 -25.19 -11.16 -16.48
CA LYS A 1140 -26.24 -11.75 -15.63
C LYS A 1140 -25.75 -13.03 -14.94
N LEU A 1141 -26.05 -13.15 -13.65
CA LEU A 1141 -25.54 -14.22 -12.79
C LEU A 1141 -26.64 -15.09 -12.19
N ASP A 1142 -27.90 -14.70 -12.34
CA ASP A 1142 -29.09 -15.38 -11.83
C ASP A 1142 -29.66 -16.41 -12.83
N THR A 1143 -29.06 -16.54 -14.01
CA THR A 1143 -29.49 -17.46 -15.06
C THR A 1143 -28.34 -17.84 -15.99
N TYR A 1144 -28.53 -18.89 -16.78
CA TYR A 1144 -27.64 -19.28 -17.87
C TYR A 1144 -28.31 -19.03 -19.21
N ASN A 1145 -27.53 -18.64 -20.22
CA ASN A 1145 -27.99 -18.62 -21.60
C ASN A 1145 -28.20 -20.06 -22.07
N ASN A 1146 -27.15 -20.88 -21.94
CA ASN A 1146 -27.19 -22.32 -22.06
C ASN A 1146 -26.17 -22.91 -21.08
N LEU A 1147 -26.63 -23.74 -20.15
CA LEU A 1147 -25.73 -24.51 -19.28
C LEU A 1147 -25.15 -25.67 -20.10
N CYS A 1148 -23.85 -25.60 -20.37
CA CYS A 1148 -23.14 -26.56 -21.20
C CYS A 1148 -22.04 -27.27 -20.39
N PHE A 1149 -21.70 -28.50 -20.78
CA PHE A 1149 -20.60 -29.26 -20.22
C PHE A 1149 -19.69 -29.69 -21.36
N MET A 1150 -18.46 -29.17 -21.39
CA MET A 1150 -17.44 -29.59 -22.35
C MET A 1150 -16.67 -30.78 -21.79
N LEU A 1151 -16.59 -31.87 -22.54
CA LEU A 1151 -15.97 -33.12 -22.12
C LEU A 1151 -14.81 -33.48 -23.05
N PHE A 1152 -13.66 -33.81 -22.49
CA PHE A 1152 -12.56 -34.44 -23.23
C PHE A 1152 -12.26 -35.79 -22.57
N VAL A 1153 -12.89 -36.86 -23.07
CA VAL A 1153 -12.87 -38.19 -22.42
C VAL A 1153 -12.01 -39.16 -23.22
N THR A 1154 -10.99 -39.70 -22.57
CA THR A 1154 -10.09 -40.72 -23.13
C THR A 1154 -10.31 -42.08 -22.47
N SER A 1155 -10.79 -42.09 -21.22
CA SER A 1155 -11.14 -43.31 -20.47
C SER A 1155 -12.41 -43.12 -19.64
N ILE A 1156 -12.33 -42.48 -18.48
CA ILE A 1156 -13.44 -42.25 -17.55
C ILE A 1156 -13.38 -40.80 -17.10
N ALA A 1157 -14.50 -40.09 -17.17
CA ALA A 1157 -14.63 -38.73 -16.67
C ALA A 1157 -15.90 -38.61 -15.84
N ASP A 1158 -15.82 -37.97 -14.69
CA ASP A 1158 -16.96 -37.70 -13.83
C ASP A 1158 -17.02 -36.24 -13.38
N CYS A 1159 -18.22 -35.76 -13.07
CA CYS A 1159 -18.45 -34.42 -12.55
C CYS A 1159 -19.73 -34.38 -11.72
N ASN A 1160 -19.63 -33.77 -10.53
CA ASN A 1160 -20.78 -33.42 -9.71
C ASN A 1160 -20.83 -31.89 -9.59
N TYR A 1161 -21.53 -31.25 -10.52
CA TYR A 1161 -21.69 -29.81 -10.58
C TYR A 1161 -22.83 -29.36 -9.67
N ILE A 1162 -22.54 -28.39 -8.79
CA ILE A 1162 -23.52 -27.71 -7.95
C ILE A 1162 -23.18 -26.23 -7.96
N ASP A 1163 -24.16 -25.38 -8.26
CA ASP A 1163 -24.00 -23.93 -8.25
C ASP A 1163 -24.77 -23.22 -7.13
N ASP A 1164 -24.64 -21.90 -7.09
CA ASP A 1164 -25.31 -20.98 -6.16
C ASP A 1164 -26.81 -20.82 -6.44
N LEU A 1165 -27.30 -21.25 -7.60
CA LEU A 1165 -28.72 -21.20 -7.98
C LEU A 1165 -29.47 -22.49 -7.58
N GLY A 1166 -28.75 -23.47 -7.03
CA GLY A 1166 -29.31 -24.78 -6.64
C GLY A 1166 -29.42 -25.77 -7.80
N ASN A 1167 -28.81 -25.47 -8.95
CA ASN A 1167 -28.70 -26.41 -10.05
C ASN A 1167 -27.70 -27.50 -9.66
N LYS A 1168 -28.05 -28.75 -10.00
CA LYS A 1168 -27.28 -29.95 -9.71
C LYS A 1168 -27.24 -30.79 -10.98
N VAL A 1169 -26.03 -31.12 -11.42
CA VAL A 1169 -25.78 -31.99 -12.57
C VAL A 1169 -24.71 -33.00 -12.20
N SER A 1170 -25.04 -34.28 -12.28
CA SER A 1170 -24.10 -35.39 -12.18
C SER A 1170 -23.88 -35.97 -13.58
N ILE A 1171 -22.61 -36.12 -13.95
CA ILE A 1171 -22.18 -36.64 -15.25
C ILE A 1171 -21.15 -37.73 -14.95
N ASN A 1172 -21.39 -38.95 -15.42
CA ASN A 1172 -20.42 -40.03 -15.38
C ASN A 1172 -20.26 -40.59 -16.79
N VAL A 1173 -19.06 -40.57 -17.34
CA VAL A 1173 -18.78 -40.97 -18.72
C VAL A 1173 -17.68 -42.01 -18.75
N GLN A 1174 -17.89 -43.06 -19.53
CA GLN A 1174 -16.89 -44.07 -19.85
C GLN A 1174 -16.75 -44.18 -21.37
N ARG A 1175 -15.54 -43.94 -21.88
CA ARG A 1175 -15.14 -44.25 -23.24
C ARG A 1175 -14.63 -45.69 -23.32
N LYS A 1176 -15.15 -46.44 -24.28
CA LYS A 1176 -14.73 -47.78 -24.67
C LYS A 1176 -14.29 -47.76 -26.13
N ASP A 1177 -13.76 -48.88 -26.61
CA ASP A 1177 -13.27 -49.00 -27.99
C ASP A 1177 -14.36 -48.76 -29.03
N GLU A 1178 -15.58 -49.25 -28.79
CA GLU A 1178 -16.70 -49.18 -29.76
C GLU A 1178 -17.75 -48.10 -29.44
N ASN A 1179 -17.76 -47.54 -28.23
CA ASN A 1179 -18.74 -46.55 -27.83
C ASN A 1179 -18.31 -45.66 -26.64
N ILE A 1180 -19.07 -44.59 -26.40
CA ILE A 1180 -19.06 -43.81 -25.16
C ILE A 1180 -20.40 -44.02 -24.45
N LEU A 1181 -20.34 -44.39 -23.18
CA LEU A 1181 -21.48 -44.51 -22.28
C LEU A 1181 -21.47 -43.32 -21.33
N ALA A 1182 -22.56 -42.55 -21.30
CA ALA A 1182 -22.72 -41.43 -20.36
C ALA A 1182 -23.99 -41.60 -19.53
N GLU A 1183 -23.86 -41.41 -18.24
CA GLU A 1183 -24.94 -41.40 -17.26
C GLU A 1183 -25.09 -39.97 -16.74
N ILE A 1184 -26.29 -39.41 -16.93
CA ILE A 1184 -26.59 -38.01 -16.63
C ILE A 1184 -27.77 -37.93 -15.66
N GLU A 1185 -27.61 -37.15 -14.60
CA GLU A 1185 -28.70 -36.79 -13.69
C GLU A 1185 -28.69 -35.27 -13.47
N SER A 1186 -29.82 -34.60 -13.74
CA SER A 1186 -29.90 -33.14 -13.63
C SER A 1186 -31.26 -32.69 -13.10
N ASN A 1187 -31.26 -31.63 -12.28
CA ASN A 1187 -32.47 -30.88 -11.94
C ASN A 1187 -32.69 -29.63 -12.82
N TYR A 1188 -31.74 -29.34 -13.71
CA TYR A 1188 -31.79 -28.27 -14.70
C TYR A 1188 -32.00 -28.88 -16.10
N SER A 1189 -32.92 -28.32 -16.87
CA SER A 1189 -33.20 -28.76 -18.23
C SER A 1189 -33.55 -27.56 -19.12
N PRO A 1190 -33.13 -27.54 -20.40
CA PRO A 1190 -32.21 -28.48 -21.04
C PRO A 1190 -30.74 -28.23 -20.64
N ILE A 1191 -29.90 -29.27 -20.73
CA ILE A 1191 -28.43 -29.12 -20.71
C ILE A 1191 -27.83 -29.47 -22.07
N THR A 1192 -26.60 -29.03 -22.31
CA THR A 1192 -25.86 -29.36 -23.54
C THR A 1192 -24.53 -30.03 -23.20
N LEU A 1193 -24.25 -31.18 -23.80
CA LEU A 1193 -22.97 -31.88 -23.70
C LEU A 1193 -22.15 -31.61 -24.96
N ILE A 1194 -20.87 -31.26 -24.82
CA ILE A 1194 -19.95 -30.96 -25.91
C ILE A 1194 -18.74 -31.90 -25.78
N PHE A 1195 -18.77 -33.05 -26.43
CA PHE A 1195 -17.66 -33.99 -26.46
C PHE A 1195 -16.62 -33.52 -27.49
N ARG A 1196 -15.41 -33.22 -27.03
CA ARG A 1196 -14.28 -32.80 -27.89
C ARG A 1196 -13.42 -34.00 -28.27
N GLY A 1197 -12.80 -33.94 -29.45
CA GLY A 1197 -11.92 -35.00 -29.95
C GLY A 1197 -12.66 -36.21 -30.47
N ILE A 1198 -13.86 -36.00 -31.03
CA ILE A 1198 -14.65 -37.03 -31.70
C ILE A 1198 -14.52 -36.83 -33.21
N ASN A 1199 -13.86 -37.77 -33.88
CA ASN A 1199 -13.60 -37.75 -35.33
C ASN A 1199 -14.32 -38.89 -36.05
N GLU A 1200 -14.92 -39.79 -35.30
CA GLU A 1200 -15.60 -40.99 -35.76
C GLU A 1200 -17.00 -40.65 -36.30
N LYS A 1201 -17.50 -41.48 -37.22
CA LYS A 1201 -18.94 -41.49 -37.50
C LYS A 1201 -19.66 -42.06 -36.27
N ILE A 1202 -20.81 -41.49 -35.92
CA ILE A 1202 -21.51 -41.87 -34.71
C ILE A 1202 -23.01 -42.06 -34.91
N SER A 1203 -23.61 -42.82 -34.01
CA SER A 1203 -25.06 -42.85 -33.75
C SER A 1203 -25.30 -42.77 -32.24
N ILE A 1204 -26.38 -42.11 -31.82
CA ILE A 1204 -26.62 -41.83 -30.40
C ILE A 1204 -28.01 -42.32 -29.97
N GLN A 1205 -28.05 -43.02 -28.85
CA GLN A 1205 -29.27 -43.46 -28.18
C GLN A 1205 -29.31 -42.89 -26.75
N SER A 1206 -30.46 -42.36 -26.34
CA SER A 1206 -30.79 -42.04 -24.94
C SER A 1206 -31.94 -42.93 -24.49
N ASP A 1207 -31.76 -43.73 -23.44
CA ASP A 1207 -32.76 -44.66 -22.90
C ASP A 1207 -33.44 -45.53 -23.99
N LYS A 1208 -32.63 -46.04 -24.93
CA LYS A 1208 -33.04 -46.85 -26.10
C LYS A 1208 -33.85 -46.10 -27.18
N LYS A 1209 -33.98 -44.77 -27.09
CA LYS A 1209 -34.52 -43.91 -28.16
C LYS A 1209 -33.38 -43.25 -28.93
N ASN A 1210 -33.48 -43.18 -30.26
CA ASN A 1210 -32.48 -42.48 -31.06
C ASN A 1210 -32.57 -40.97 -30.85
N ILE A 1211 -31.43 -40.31 -30.63
CA ILE A 1211 -31.31 -38.85 -30.65
C ILE A 1211 -31.24 -38.39 -32.12
N ILE A 1212 -31.93 -37.30 -32.46
CA ILE A 1212 -32.05 -36.83 -33.85
C ILE A 1212 -30.76 -36.15 -34.29
N LYS A 1213 -30.17 -36.58 -35.41
CA LYS A 1213 -29.03 -35.87 -36.03
C LYS A 1213 -29.55 -34.67 -36.82
N VAL A 1214 -28.98 -33.49 -36.59
CA VAL A 1214 -29.26 -32.26 -37.37
C VAL A 1214 -28.02 -31.84 -38.17
N ASN A 1215 -28.22 -31.01 -39.20
CA ASN A 1215 -27.15 -30.68 -40.15
C ASN A 1215 -26.17 -29.62 -39.65
N SER A 1216 -26.59 -28.79 -38.69
CA SER A 1216 -25.77 -27.70 -38.16
C SER A 1216 -26.13 -27.36 -36.71
N VAL A 1217 -25.21 -26.66 -36.04
CA VAL A 1217 -25.40 -26.17 -34.66
C VAL A 1217 -26.66 -25.32 -34.51
N LYS A 1218 -27.00 -24.52 -35.54
CA LYS A 1218 -28.19 -23.64 -35.54
C LYS A 1218 -29.52 -24.41 -35.54
N GLU A 1219 -29.50 -25.67 -35.93
CA GLU A 1219 -30.68 -26.55 -35.96
C GLU A 1219 -30.84 -27.37 -34.68
N ILE A 1220 -29.92 -27.26 -33.71
CA ILE A 1220 -29.98 -28.02 -32.46
C ILE A 1220 -31.20 -27.61 -31.63
N ILE A 1221 -32.06 -28.61 -31.36
CA ILE A 1221 -33.19 -28.58 -30.43
C ILE A 1221 -32.99 -29.63 -29.33
N SER A 1222 -33.90 -29.69 -28.35
CA SER A 1222 -33.88 -30.77 -27.35
C SER A 1222 -33.93 -32.15 -28.00
N ASP A 1223 -33.15 -33.08 -27.44
CA ASP A 1223 -32.96 -34.45 -27.95
C ASP A 1223 -32.47 -34.52 -29.40
N SER A 1224 -31.56 -33.61 -29.75
CA SER A 1224 -30.84 -33.61 -31.02
C SER A 1224 -29.33 -33.46 -30.84
N TYR A 1225 -28.56 -33.86 -31.85
CA TYR A 1225 -27.11 -33.71 -31.87
C TYR A 1225 -26.57 -33.30 -33.24
N THR A 1226 -25.39 -32.69 -33.25
CA THR A 1226 -24.60 -32.44 -34.46
C THR A 1226 -23.11 -32.67 -34.22
N LEU A 1227 -22.35 -32.80 -35.31
CA LEU A 1227 -20.90 -32.81 -35.30
C LEU A 1227 -20.41 -31.53 -35.95
N ASP A 1228 -19.64 -30.73 -35.22
CA ASP A 1228 -19.03 -29.49 -35.71
C ASP A 1228 -17.57 -29.42 -35.26
N ASN A 1229 -16.63 -29.27 -36.21
CA ASN A 1229 -15.19 -29.10 -35.95
C ASN A 1229 -14.62 -30.05 -34.87
N ASN A 1230 -14.74 -31.37 -35.07
CA ASN A 1230 -14.30 -32.43 -34.15
C ASN A 1230 -14.97 -32.39 -32.76
N SER A 1231 -16.12 -31.72 -32.66
CA SER A 1231 -16.91 -31.61 -31.45
C SER A 1231 -18.30 -32.18 -31.68
N LEU A 1232 -18.70 -33.13 -30.84
CA LEU A 1232 -20.05 -33.66 -30.79
C LEU A 1232 -20.87 -32.85 -29.77
N ILE A 1233 -21.88 -32.15 -30.27
CA ILE A 1233 -22.78 -31.33 -29.45
C ILE A 1233 -24.11 -32.05 -29.34
N ILE A 1234 -24.55 -32.33 -28.11
CA ILE A 1234 -25.81 -33.02 -27.79
C ILE A 1234 -26.61 -32.14 -26.85
N LYS A 1235 -27.82 -31.75 -27.24
CA LYS A 1235 -28.75 -31.02 -26.36
C LYS A 1235 -29.80 -31.98 -25.83
N LEU A 1236 -29.94 -32.04 -24.51
CA LEU A 1236 -30.73 -33.05 -23.81
C LEU A 1236 -31.81 -32.39 -22.97
N ASP A 1237 -33.00 -32.97 -23.01
CA ASP A 1237 -34.06 -32.63 -22.06
C ASP A 1237 -33.99 -33.57 -20.85
N CYS A 1238 -33.52 -33.07 -19.71
CA CYS A 1238 -33.36 -33.84 -18.49
C CYS A 1238 -34.54 -33.59 -17.53
N GLU A 1239 -35.75 -34.03 -17.87
CA GLU A 1239 -36.90 -33.98 -16.96
C GLU A 1239 -36.69 -34.94 -15.75
N LYS A 1240 -36.09 -34.44 -14.66
CA LYS A 1240 -35.97 -35.01 -13.29
C LYS A 1240 -35.75 -36.54 -13.18
N SER A 1241 -35.07 -37.15 -14.14
CA SER A 1241 -34.78 -38.58 -14.18
C SER A 1241 -33.38 -38.83 -14.71
N LYS A 1242 -32.79 -39.94 -14.25
CA LYS A 1242 -31.47 -40.40 -14.66
C LYS A 1242 -31.53 -40.91 -16.11
N GLN A 1243 -30.70 -40.36 -16.99
CA GLN A 1243 -30.65 -40.68 -18.42
C GLN A 1243 -29.37 -41.43 -18.77
N TYR A 1244 -29.49 -42.46 -19.61
CA TYR A 1244 -28.36 -43.23 -20.13
C TYR A 1244 -28.16 -42.99 -21.62
N ILE A 1245 -27.02 -42.43 -21.98
CA ILE A 1245 -26.63 -42.11 -23.34
C ILE A 1245 -25.58 -43.10 -23.82
N ASN A 1246 -25.81 -43.67 -24.99
CA ASN A 1246 -24.86 -44.53 -25.70
C ASN A 1246 -24.52 -43.89 -27.06
N ILE A 1247 -23.27 -43.45 -27.21
CA ILE A 1247 -22.70 -42.90 -28.45
C ILE A 1247 -21.88 -44.01 -29.10
N ASN A 1248 -22.43 -44.69 -30.11
CA ASN A 1248 -21.74 -45.78 -30.81
C ASN A 1248 -20.89 -45.23 -31.96
N PHE A 1249 -19.65 -45.69 -32.07
CA PHE A 1249 -18.77 -45.42 -33.20
C PHE A 1249 -19.14 -46.35 -34.38
N LEU A 1250 -19.30 -45.79 -35.58
CA LEU A 1250 -19.79 -46.47 -36.79
C LEU A 1250 -18.70 -46.77 -37.81
#